data_AF-A0A7C3XE04-F1
#
_entry.id   AF-A0A7C3XE04-F1
#
_cell.length_a   1.000
_cell.length_b   1.000
_cell.length_c   1.000
_cell.angle_alpha   90.00
_cell.angle_beta   90.00
_cell.angle_gamma   90.00
#
_symmetry.space_group_name_H-M   'P 1'
#
loop_
_entity.id
_entity.type
_entity.pdbx_description
1 polymer ?
#
loop_
_entity_poly.entity_id
_entity_poly.type
_entity_poly.pdbx_seq_one_letter_code
_entity_poly.pdbx_strand_id
1 'polypeptide(L)'
;MKSLEEEFEIQFFKENGFERKRCEKCGVHYWTQNPDSKNCGDTPCQEYTFINNPPTKRRFTLNQFRETFLKYFESEGHIIIKPYPVIARWRDDVYLVGASIYNFQPYVTEGSIPPPANPLVISQPCIRFTDIDKVGQTLGRHMVIFEMGGAHAFNYESKEVYWKDETIRLHHNLLTEELGVNSEDVNYKEDFWSGGGNAGPDVEACVSGLEISTLVFMMYKYVGDKLVRTPIRTVDTGYGIERWTWLSQGSPSGFHAAYGSLLEETSRMVGVNIDDRIIAESSRVSSIIPAQSRENYLKARLKVAENLGVTMREVTETMERFQNLCMALDHTKALCFILSEGIVPSNMEVGYLARLLIRRAYRSLKILSAENIFIDLVERQIEYWSNIFPNLKAMEEEILEELKIELEKYRVTVNKGAELVRKLSREVKREGLEEIPQETLIRLYDSHGLVPEIVKEFAEAESVKVKIPENFFGMVAQRHLQTKPTEETTQESITEKISTHHKTLKLYYQDPYMKEFEAKVIDVIDGKHVILDQTLFYSAGGGQPSDNGEIIFEGGKSKVVDVRSVGDVILHTVEGDIPRVGSKIKGVIDLERRLSLMRHHTSTHILIGATRRVLGEHAWQAGAAKDVKTSRLDISHYRHITPEEVYEIERLASEVITKNIPVETFWMPRDEAERRYG
;
A
#
# COMPACT_ATOMS: atom_id res chain seq x y z
N MET A 1 -33.22 1.21 -8.57
CA MET A 1 -32.02 0.40 -8.27
C MET A 1 -32.49 -1.03 -8.23
N LYS A 2 -31.73 -1.96 -8.84
CA LYS A 2 -31.94 -3.38 -8.56
C LYS A 2 -31.83 -3.61 -7.06
N SER A 3 -32.58 -4.56 -6.51
CA SER A 3 -32.30 -5.00 -5.14
C SER A 3 -30.88 -5.58 -5.08
N LEU A 4 -30.22 -5.55 -3.93
CA LEU A 4 -28.88 -6.15 -3.80
C LEU A 4 -28.92 -7.65 -4.17
N GLU A 5 -30.04 -8.32 -3.93
CA GLU A 5 -30.26 -9.73 -4.32
C GLU A 5 -30.27 -9.92 -5.85
N GLU A 6 -30.90 -9.02 -6.60
CA GLU A 6 -30.92 -9.05 -8.07
C GLU A 6 -29.54 -8.82 -8.70
N GLU A 7 -28.58 -8.29 -7.95
CA GLU A 7 -27.19 -8.13 -8.41
C GLU A 7 -26.41 -9.45 -8.40
N PHE A 8 -26.87 -10.48 -7.67
CA PHE A 8 -26.25 -11.81 -7.59
C PHE A 8 -26.90 -12.85 -8.50
N GLU A 9 -27.98 -12.50 -9.19
CA GLU A 9 -28.57 -13.36 -10.23
C GLU A 9 -27.72 -13.36 -11.51
N ILE A 10 -26.66 -14.18 -11.52
CA ILE A 10 -25.75 -14.33 -12.65
C ILE A 10 -26.21 -15.50 -13.55
N GLN A 11 -26.18 -15.30 -14.87
CA GLN A 11 -26.72 -16.24 -15.85
C GLN A 11 -25.97 -17.59 -15.84
N PHE A 12 -24.65 -17.56 -15.66
CA PHE A 12 -23.79 -18.73 -15.50
C PHE A 12 -24.32 -19.69 -14.44
N PHE A 13 -24.75 -19.18 -13.28
CA PHE A 13 -25.28 -20.02 -12.21
C PHE A 13 -26.56 -20.74 -12.63
N LYS A 14 -27.47 -20.03 -13.31
CA LYS A 14 -28.74 -20.59 -13.80
C LYS A 14 -28.51 -21.68 -14.85
N GLU A 15 -27.56 -21.46 -15.76
CA GLU A 15 -27.26 -22.40 -16.85
C GLU A 15 -26.51 -23.65 -16.38
N ASN A 16 -25.67 -23.53 -15.35
CA ASN A 16 -24.81 -24.62 -14.89
C ASN A 16 -25.33 -25.30 -13.62
N GLY A 17 -26.63 -25.15 -13.29
CA GLY A 17 -27.27 -25.89 -12.20
C GLY A 17 -26.81 -25.47 -10.80
N PHE A 18 -26.34 -24.23 -10.62
CA PHE A 18 -26.08 -23.69 -9.29
C PHE A 18 -27.38 -23.26 -8.62
N GLU A 19 -27.54 -23.65 -7.36
CA GLU A 19 -28.64 -23.23 -6.50
C GLU A 19 -28.17 -22.18 -5.50
N ARG A 20 -28.94 -21.11 -5.35
CA ARG A 20 -28.72 -20.11 -4.30
C ARG A 20 -29.24 -20.64 -2.97
N LYS A 21 -28.35 -20.76 -1.99
CA LYS A 21 -28.66 -21.24 -0.64
C LYS A 21 -28.22 -20.23 0.41
N ARG A 22 -28.70 -20.43 1.64
CA ARG A 22 -28.29 -19.66 2.82
C ARG A 22 -27.48 -20.54 3.75
N CYS A 23 -26.27 -20.12 4.11
CA CYS A 23 -25.38 -20.89 4.98
C CYS A 23 -26.00 -21.02 6.38
N GLU A 24 -26.08 -22.24 6.91
CA GLU A 24 -26.65 -22.50 8.24
C GLU A 24 -25.81 -21.91 9.38
N LYS A 25 -24.52 -21.65 9.13
CA LYS A 25 -23.57 -21.14 10.15
C LYS A 25 -23.46 -19.61 10.17
N CYS A 26 -23.13 -18.99 9.03
CA CYS A 26 -22.94 -17.53 8.95
C CYS A 26 -24.16 -16.76 8.45
N GLY A 27 -25.18 -17.45 7.93
CA GLY A 27 -26.40 -16.81 7.42
C GLY A 27 -26.25 -16.07 6.08
N VAL A 28 -25.04 -16.05 5.50
CA VAL A 28 -24.74 -15.45 4.20
C VAL A 28 -25.24 -16.35 3.07
N HIS A 29 -25.67 -15.74 1.96
CA HIS A 29 -26.10 -16.47 0.77
C HIS A 29 -24.90 -16.91 -0.06
N TYR A 30 -25.03 -18.05 -0.73
CA TYR A 30 -23.98 -18.59 -1.59
C TYR A 30 -24.61 -19.46 -2.69
N TRP A 31 -23.86 -19.66 -3.77
CA TRP A 31 -24.24 -20.49 -4.89
C TRP A 31 -23.43 -21.78 -4.88
N THR A 32 -24.09 -22.92 -5.10
CA THR A 32 -23.47 -24.24 -5.12
C THR A 32 -24.23 -25.19 -6.04
N GLN A 33 -23.54 -26.13 -6.68
CA GLN A 33 -24.20 -27.23 -7.40
C GLN A 33 -24.55 -28.41 -6.49
N ASN A 34 -24.02 -28.45 -5.26
CA ASN A 34 -24.26 -29.55 -4.33
C ASN A 34 -25.62 -29.35 -3.62
N PRO A 35 -26.64 -30.19 -3.90
CA PRO A 35 -27.98 -30.06 -3.30
C PRO A 35 -27.99 -30.38 -1.81
N ASP A 36 -26.98 -31.07 -1.28
CA ASP A 36 -26.84 -31.39 0.14
C ASP A 36 -25.97 -30.39 0.91
N SER A 37 -25.36 -29.41 0.23
CA SER A 37 -24.53 -28.40 0.90
C SER A 37 -25.35 -27.55 1.89
N LYS A 38 -24.79 -27.37 3.09
CA LYS A 38 -25.36 -26.63 4.22
C LYS A 38 -24.52 -25.42 4.65
N ASN A 39 -23.36 -25.23 4.04
CA ASN A 39 -22.40 -24.20 4.42
C ASN A 39 -21.81 -23.51 3.18
N CYS A 40 -21.29 -22.30 3.37
CA CYS A 40 -20.83 -21.44 2.27
C CYS A 40 -19.51 -21.85 1.60
N GLY A 41 -18.85 -22.94 2.02
CA GLY A 41 -17.56 -23.35 1.44
C GLY A 41 -16.31 -22.74 2.07
N ASP A 42 -16.46 -21.83 3.03
CA ASP A 42 -15.36 -21.03 3.60
C ASP A 42 -15.21 -21.23 5.12
N THR A 43 -14.03 -20.95 5.65
CA THR A 43 -13.77 -20.87 7.08
C THR A 43 -14.56 -19.74 7.76
N PRO A 44 -15.05 -19.92 9.00
CA PRO A 44 -15.03 -21.15 9.81
C PRO A 44 -16.22 -22.08 9.54
N CYS A 45 -16.98 -21.84 8.47
CA CYS A 45 -18.18 -22.61 8.16
C CYS A 45 -17.87 -24.01 7.63
N GLN A 46 -16.76 -24.16 6.91
CA GLN A 46 -16.19 -25.43 6.46
C GLN A 46 -14.73 -25.54 6.90
N GLU A 47 -14.31 -26.76 7.20
CA GLU A 47 -12.91 -27.05 7.52
C GLU A 47 -12.06 -27.19 6.25
N TYR A 48 -10.75 -27.00 6.38
CA TYR A 48 -9.83 -27.31 5.28
C TYR A 48 -9.76 -28.80 5.01
N THR A 49 -10.39 -29.23 3.93
CA THR A 49 -10.39 -30.64 3.48
C THR A 49 -9.29 -30.96 2.46
N PHE A 50 -8.63 -29.92 1.91
CA PHE A 50 -7.60 -30.06 0.88
C PHE A 50 -6.19 -30.36 1.42
N ILE A 51 -5.96 -30.23 2.73
CA ILE A 51 -4.64 -30.46 3.34
C ILE A 51 -4.27 -31.94 3.24
N ASN A 52 -3.16 -32.23 2.58
CA ASN A 52 -2.70 -33.55 2.13
C ASN A 52 -3.63 -34.27 1.14
N ASN A 53 -4.67 -33.60 0.64
CA ASN A 53 -5.66 -34.14 -0.27
C ASN A 53 -6.15 -33.05 -1.25
N PRO A 54 -5.27 -32.49 -2.10
CA PRO A 54 -5.65 -31.37 -2.97
C PRO A 54 -6.79 -31.78 -3.92
N PRO A 55 -7.80 -30.92 -4.12
CA PRO A 55 -8.91 -31.20 -5.04
C PRO A 55 -8.52 -31.05 -6.52
N THR A 56 -7.29 -30.63 -6.80
CA THR A 56 -6.78 -30.38 -8.15
C THR A 56 -6.16 -31.64 -8.76
N LYS A 57 -6.20 -31.75 -10.09
CA LYS A 57 -5.52 -32.83 -10.84
C LYS A 57 -4.02 -32.59 -10.98
N ARG A 58 -3.58 -31.34 -10.82
CA ARG A 58 -2.18 -30.90 -10.98
C ARG A 58 -1.74 -30.11 -9.75
N ARG A 59 -0.45 -30.25 -9.40
CA ARG A 59 0.20 -29.46 -8.36
C ARG A 59 1.11 -28.42 -9.02
N PHE A 60 1.04 -27.18 -8.55
CA PHE A 60 1.82 -26.08 -9.10
C PHE A 60 2.78 -25.53 -8.05
N THR A 61 3.98 -25.13 -8.44
CA THR A 61 4.76 -24.15 -7.66
C THR A 61 4.16 -22.76 -7.84
N LEU A 62 4.49 -21.81 -6.95
CA LEU A 62 3.99 -20.44 -7.03
C LEU A 62 4.26 -19.81 -8.41
N ASN A 63 5.48 -19.97 -8.93
CA ASN A 63 5.85 -19.45 -10.25
C ASN A 63 5.07 -20.14 -11.39
N GLN A 64 4.89 -21.46 -11.31
CA GLN A 64 4.12 -22.19 -12.32
C GLN A 64 2.66 -21.76 -12.34
N PHE A 65 2.04 -21.56 -11.17
CA PHE A 65 0.66 -21.09 -11.11
C PHE A 65 0.54 -19.65 -11.62
N ARG A 66 1.46 -18.74 -11.25
CA ARG A 66 1.50 -17.38 -11.79
C ARG A 66 1.52 -17.38 -13.32
N GLU A 67 2.42 -18.14 -13.93
CA GLU A 67 2.52 -18.24 -15.38
C GLU A 67 1.27 -18.84 -16.02
N THR A 68 0.67 -19.84 -15.37
CA THR A 68 -0.59 -20.46 -15.83
C THR A 68 -1.72 -19.45 -15.80
N PHE A 69 -1.86 -18.70 -14.70
CA PHE A 69 -2.85 -17.64 -14.55
C PHE A 69 -2.70 -16.56 -15.63
N LEU A 70 -1.49 -16.02 -15.82
CA LEU A 70 -1.26 -14.96 -16.81
C LEU A 70 -1.54 -15.44 -18.24
N LYS A 71 -1.05 -16.63 -18.62
CA LYS A 71 -1.24 -17.18 -19.97
C LYS A 71 -2.68 -17.60 -20.27
N TYR A 72 -3.40 -18.07 -19.26
CA TYR A 72 -4.82 -18.39 -19.39
C TYR A 72 -5.60 -17.14 -19.80
N PHE A 73 -5.50 -16.06 -19.03
CA PHE A 73 -6.19 -14.81 -19.38
C PHE A 73 -5.66 -14.17 -20.66
N GLU A 74 -4.37 -14.31 -20.98
CA GLU A 74 -3.83 -13.90 -22.28
C GLU A 74 -4.51 -14.63 -23.44
N SER A 75 -4.74 -15.94 -23.31
CA SER A 75 -5.47 -16.72 -24.32
C SER A 75 -6.95 -16.35 -24.44
N GLU A 76 -7.54 -15.80 -23.38
CA GLU A 76 -8.90 -15.26 -23.34
C GLU A 76 -8.98 -13.78 -23.78
N GLY A 77 -7.87 -13.22 -24.28
CA GLY A 77 -7.83 -11.88 -24.90
C GLY A 77 -7.41 -10.73 -23.97
N HIS A 78 -6.98 -11.02 -22.74
CA HIS A 78 -6.40 -10.03 -21.84
C HIS A 78 -4.96 -9.71 -22.23
N ILE A 79 -4.53 -8.47 -22.05
CA ILE A 79 -3.12 -8.10 -22.23
C ILE A 79 -2.40 -8.24 -20.89
N ILE A 80 -1.28 -8.96 -20.87
CA ILE A 80 -0.42 -9.08 -19.68
C ILE A 80 0.25 -7.73 -19.38
N ILE A 81 0.05 -7.22 -18.16
CA ILE A 81 0.67 -6.01 -17.64
C ILE A 81 1.72 -6.36 -16.58
N LYS A 82 2.82 -5.62 -16.58
CA LYS A 82 3.86 -5.78 -15.55
C LYS A 82 3.34 -5.30 -14.18
N PRO A 83 3.77 -5.93 -13.06
CA PRO A 83 3.43 -5.45 -11.74
C PRO A 83 3.89 -4.00 -11.54
N TYR A 84 3.05 -3.23 -10.85
CA TYR A 84 3.37 -1.90 -10.36
C TYR A 84 4.22 -2.00 -9.08
N PRO A 85 4.92 -0.92 -8.71
CA PRO A 85 5.56 -0.81 -7.40
C PRO A 85 4.59 -1.07 -6.25
N VAL A 86 5.05 -1.70 -5.15
CA VAL A 86 4.27 -1.85 -3.91
C VAL A 86 4.03 -0.52 -3.19
N ILE A 87 4.82 0.51 -3.48
CA ILE A 87 4.62 1.90 -3.04
C ILE A 87 3.73 2.63 -4.03
N ALA A 88 2.58 3.11 -3.56
CA ALA A 88 1.54 3.71 -4.39
C ALA A 88 1.84 5.17 -4.77
N ARG A 89 2.93 5.42 -5.51
CA ARG A 89 3.46 6.75 -5.83
C ARG A 89 2.54 7.63 -6.72
N TRP A 90 1.60 7.03 -7.43
CA TRP A 90 0.68 7.73 -8.34
C TRP A 90 -0.53 8.34 -7.62
N ARG A 91 -0.77 7.98 -6.35
CA ARG A 91 -1.92 8.40 -5.54
C ARG A 91 -1.47 8.87 -4.15
N ASP A 92 -2.33 9.59 -3.45
CA ASP A 92 -2.04 10.27 -2.19
C ASP A 92 -2.97 9.87 -1.03
N ASP A 93 -3.89 8.93 -1.25
CA ASP A 93 -4.85 8.45 -0.26
C ASP A 93 -4.44 7.12 0.40
N VAL A 94 -3.51 6.38 -0.21
CA VAL A 94 -2.89 5.17 0.36
C VAL A 94 -1.40 5.14 0.05
N TYR A 95 -0.59 4.62 0.97
CA TYR A 95 0.85 4.52 0.74
C TYR A 95 1.30 3.22 0.05
N LEU A 96 0.56 2.13 0.26
CA LEU A 96 0.92 0.78 -0.20
C LEU A 96 -0.17 0.20 -1.09
N VAL A 97 0.25 -0.57 -2.10
CA VAL A 97 -0.64 -1.34 -2.97
C VAL A 97 -1.17 -2.55 -2.18
N GLY A 98 -2.44 -2.51 -1.79
CA GLY A 98 -3.09 -3.60 -1.05
C GLY A 98 -3.96 -4.53 -1.91
N ALA A 99 -4.21 -4.16 -3.17
CA ALA A 99 -4.97 -4.95 -4.14
C ALA A 99 -4.53 -4.56 -5.56
N SER A 100 -4.68 -5.46 -6.55
CA SER A 100 -4.31 -5.18 -7.94
C SER A 100 -5.06 -3.97 -8.53
N ILE A 101 -6.32 -3.76 -8.12
CA ILE A 101 -7.12 -2.61 -8.57
C ILE A 101 -6.56 -1.26 -8.13
N TYR A 102 -5.75 -1.22 -7.06
CA TYR A 102 -5.17 0.04 -6.55
C TYR A 102 -4.25 0.71 -7.57
N ASN A 103 -3.69 -0.08 -8.50
CA ASN A 103 -2.86 0.39 -9.62
C ASN A 103 -3.61 1.32 -10.57
N PHE A 104 -4.94 1.18 -10.62
CA PHE A 104 -5.79 1.88 -11.59
C PHE A 104 -6.68 2.94 -10.91
N GLN A 105 -6.67 3.00 -9.58
CA GLN A 105 -7.42 3.97 -8.81
C GLN A 105 -6.60 5.24 -8.50
N PRO A 106 -7.27 6.41 -8.37
CA PRO A 106 -8.66 6.66 -8.76
C PRO A 106 -8.81 6.92 -10.27
N TYR A 107 -7.73 7.31 -10.95
CA TYR A 107 -7.79 7.99 -12.26
C TYR A 107 -8.40 7.15 -13.39
N VAL A 108 -8.07 5.85 -13.49
CA VAL A 108 -8.65 4.98 -14.52
C VAL A 108 -10.10 4.69 -14.18
N THR A 109 -10.39 4.36 -12.91
CA THR A 109 -11.75 4.02 -12.45
C THR A 109 -12.72 5.21 -12.50
N GLU A 110 -12.21 6.44 -12.49
CA GLU A 110 -13.01 7.66 -12.69
C GLU A 110 -13.09 8.11 -14.16
N GLY A 111 -12.28 7.51 -15.05
CA GLY A 111 -12.24 7.82 -16.48
C GLY A 111 -11.40 9.02 -16.85
N SER A 112 -10.60 9.54 -15.91
CA SER A 112 -9.67 10.65 -16.12
C SER A 112 -8.49 10.25 -16.99
N ILE A 113 -8.08 8.98 -16.96
CA ILE A 113 -7.07 8.38 -17.85
C ILE A 113 -7.56 7.01 -18.35
N PRO A 114 -7.13 6.56 -19.55
CA PRO A 114 -7.44 5.21 -20.02
C PRO A 114 -6.66 4.14 -19.21
N PRO A 115 -7.15 2.90 -19.11
CA PRO A 115 -6.34 1.79 -18.61
C PRO A 115 -5.20 1.48 -19.58
N PRO A 116 -4.07 0.90 -19.11
CA PRO A 116 -2.96 0.53 -19.99
C PRO A 116 -3.31 -0.53 -21.04
N ALA A 117 -4.35 -1.34 -20.76
CA ALA A 117 -4.99 -2.25 -21.69
C ALA A 117 -6.44 -2.53 -21.23
N ASN A 118 -7.30 -3.04 -22.14
CA ASN A 118 -8.67 -3.38 -21.76
C ASN A 118 -9.24 -4.50 -22.67
N PRO A 119 -9.42 -5.73 -22.15
CA PRO A 119 -9.15 -6.14 -20.76
C PRO A 119 -7.65 -6.36 -20.51
N LEU A 120 -7.26 -6.46 -19.23
CA LEU A 120 -5.87 -6.64 -18.82
C LEU A 120 -5.73 -7.72 -17.73
N VAL A 121 -4.57 -8.37 -17.67
CA VAL A 121 -4.23 -9.32 -16.60
C VAL A 121 -2.88 -8.97 -15.96
N ILE A 122 -2.78 -9.10 -14.63
CA ILE A 122 -1.59 -8.77 -13.85
C ILE A 122 -1.42 -9.72 -12.66
N SER A 123 -0.18 -10.00 -12.25
CA SER A 123 0.13 -10.58 -10.94
C SER A 123 0.80 -9.51 -10.09
N GLN A 124 0.04 -8.86 -9.21
CA GLN A 124 0.49 -7.70 -8.45
C GLN A 124 0.93 -8.09 -7.04
N PRO A 125 2.21 -7.89 -6.66
CA PRO A 125 2.62 -7.92 -5.26
C PRO A 125 1.82 -6.88 -4.46
N CYS A 126 1.17 -7.32 -3.39
CA CYS A 126 0.34 -6.51 -2.52
C CYS A 126 0.83 -6.62 -1.09
N ILE A 127 0.78 -5.51 -0.35
CA ILE A 127 1.18 -5.44 1.05
C ILE A 127 0.00 -4.99 1.92
N ARG A 128 -0.35 -5.82 2.92
CA ARG A 128 -1.42 -5.55 3.89
C ARG A 128 -0.93 -5.65 5.32
N PHE A 129 -0.92 -4.52 6.02
CA PHE A 129 -0.60 -4.47 7.45
C PHE A 129 -1.79 -4.75 8.37
N THR A 130 -3.02 -4.73 7.83
CA THR A 130 -4.25 -5.05 8.58
C THR A 130 -4.22 -6.46 9.18
N ASP A 131 -3.49 -7.38 8.54
CA ASP A 131 -3.43 -8.79 8.92
C ASP A 131 -2.06 -9.19 9.51
N ILE A 132 -1.19 -8.22 9.83
CA ILE A 132 0.17 -8.49 10.32
C ILE A 132 0.21 -9.38 11.57
N ASP A 133 -0.80 -9.28 12.44
CA ASP A 133 -0.93 -10.06 13.66
C ASP A 133 -1.40 -11.51 13.39
N LYS A 134 -2.01 -11.76 12.23
CA LYS A 134 -2.49 -13.09 11.80
C LYS A 134 -1.44 -13.92 11.05
N VAL A 135 -0.33 -13.30 10.65
CA VAL A 135 0.77 -13.96 9.95
C VAL A 135 1.39 -15.03 10.83
N GLY A 136 1.63 -16.22 10.28
CA GLY A 136 2.03 -17.41 11.03
C GLY A 136 0.89 -18.05 11.83
N GLN A 137 0.03 -17.26 12.49
CA GLN A 137 -1.07 -17.75 13.32
C GLN A 137 -2.13 -18.50 12.51
N THR A 138 -2.41 -18.05 11.29
CA THR A 138 -3.37 -18.67 10.38
C THR A 138 -2.73 -19.60 9.34
N LEU A 139 -1.49 -20.04 9.62
CA LEU A 139 -0.78 -21.07 8.86
C LEU A 139 -0.77 -20.83 7.33
N GLY A 140 -0.60 -19.57 6.93
CA GLY A 140 -0.44 -19.17 5.53
C GLY A 140 -1.72 -18.72 4.82
N ARG A 141 -2.86 -18.63 5.53
CA ARG A 141 -4.05 -17.93 5.00
C ARG A 141 -3.82 -16.42 4.88
N HIS A 142 -3.09 -15.83 5.84
CA HIS A 142 -2.71 -14.42 5.86
C HIS A 142 -1.20 -14.27 5.80
N MET A 143 -0.77 -13.28 5.01
CA MET A 143 0.62 -12.86 4.78
C MET A 143 0.62 -11.33 4.73
N VAL A 144 1.72 -10.68 5.15
CA VAL A 144 1.85 -9.23 4.94
C VAL A 144 2.02 -8.96 3.45
N ILE A 145 2.85 -9.75 2.77
CA ILE A 145 3.07 -9.64 1.32
C ILE A 145 2.59 -10.90 0.60
N PHE A 146 1.82 -10.71 -0.45
CA PHE A 146 1.31 -11.78 -1.29
C PHE A 146 1.10 -11.26 -2.72
N GLU A 147 0.87 -12.15 -3.68
CA GLU A 147 0.54 -11.75 -5.04
C GLU A 147 -0.96 -11.89 -5.29
N MET A 148 -1.56 -10.78 -5.72
CA MET A 148 -2.93 -10.73 -6.19
C MET A 148 -2.93 -10.76 -7.71
N GLY A 149 -3.35 -11.88 -8.28
CA GLY A 149 -3.74 -11.95 -9.68
C GLY A 149 -4.96 -11.08 -9.92
N GLY A 150 -4.97 -10.26 -10.97
CA GLY A 150 -6.09 -9.41 -11.34
C GLY A 150 -6.36 -9.47 -12.83
N ALA A 151 -7.55 -9.92 -13.22
CA ALA A 151 -8.09 -9.89 -14.57
C ALA A 151 -9.18 -8.81 -14.65
N HIS A 152 -8.77 -7.62 -15.07
CA HIS A 152 -9.58 -6.41 -15.00
C HIS A 152 -10.20 -6.03 -16.35
N ALA A 153 -11.44 -5.56 -16.31
CA ALA A 153 -12.13 -4.96 -17.45
C ALA A 153 -12.81 -3.66 -17.03
N PHE A 154 -12.60 -2.60 -17.81
CA PHE A 154 -13.13 -1.26 -17.54
C PHE A 154 -14.24 -0.95 -18.55
N ASN A 155 -15.49 -0.92 -18.09
CA ASN A 155 -16.66 -0.77 -18.95
C ASN A 155 -17.16 0.67 -18.94
N TYR A 156 -17.05 1.31 -20.09
CA TYR A 156 -17.54 2.66 -20.35
C TYR A 156 -18.98 2.59 -20.86
N GLU A 157 -19.75 3.68 -20.73
CA GLU A 157 -21.11 3.74 -21.30
C GLU A 157 -21.14 3.45 -22.82
N SER A 158 -20.07 3.83 -23.53
CA SER A 158 -19.94 3.63 -24.97
C SER A 158 -19.49 2.21 -25.37
N LYS A 159 -18.86 1.45 -24.46
CA LYS A 159 -18.29 0.14 -24.75
C LYS A 159 -18.18 -0.71 -23.49
N GLU A 160 -18.91 -1.81 -23.47
CA GLU A 160 -18.73 -2.90 -22.51
C GLU A 160 -17.76 -3.94 -23.10
N VAL A 161 -16.76 -4.34 -22.32
CA VAL A 161 -15.80 -5.40 -22.66
C VAL A 161 -16.38 -6.74 -22.22
N TYR A 162 -16.57 -6.90 -20.91
CA TYR A 162 -17.36 -7.97 -20.31
C TYR A 162 -17.76 -7.58 -18.88
N TRP A 163 -18.73 -8.31 -18.30
CA TRP A 163 -19.27 -8.06 -16.97
C TRP A 163 -19.40 -9.36 -16.16
N LYS A 164 -20.34 -9.39 -15.22
CA LYS A 164 -20.57 -10.46 -14.25
C LYS A 164 -20.48 -11.88 -14.82
N ASP A 165 -21.28 -12.16 -15.85
CA ASP A 165 -21.43 -13.51 -16.39
C ASP A 165 -20.10 -14.09 -16.88
N GLU A 166 -19.42 -13.33 -17.74
CA GLU A 166 -18.14 -13.73 -18.31
C GLU A 166 -17.04 -13.81 -17.25
N THR A 167 -17.03 -12.90 -16.27
CA THR A 167 -16.09 -12.98 -15.15
C THR A 167 -16.20 -14.30 -14.40
N ILE A 168 -17.43 -14.76 -14.12
CA ILE A 168 -17.64 -16.04 -13.44
C ILE A 168 -17.23 -17.21 -14.34
N ARG A 169 -17.57 -17.17 -15.64
CA ARG A 169 -17.15 -18.22 -16.61
C ARG A 169 -15.64 -18.35 -16.68
N LEU A 170 -14.93 -17.24 -16.90
CA LEU A 170 -13.47 -17.21 -16.97
C LEU A 170 -12.84 -17.74 -15.68
N HIS A 171 -13.35 -17.33 -14.52
CA HIS A 171 -12.87 -17.85 -13.24
C HIS A 171 -13.14 -19.35 -13.08
N HIS A 172 -14.37 -19.79 -13.40
CA HIS A 172 -14.80 -21.17 -13.23
C HIS A 172 -14.03 -22.14 -14.14
N ASN A 173 -13.79 -21.74 -15.39
CA ASN A 173 -12.99 -22.50 -16.35
C ASN A 173 -11.52 -22.62 -15.90
N LEU A 174 -10.93 -21.56 -15.36
CA LEU A 174 -9.58 -21.64 -14.78
C LEU A 174 -9.51 -22.65 -13.62
N LEU A 175 -10.56 -22.78 -12.80
CA LEU A 175 -10.60 -23.78 -11.74
C LEU A 175 -10.80 -25.21 -12.26
N THR A 176 -11.77 -25.39 -13.14
CA THR A 176 -12.26 -26.71 -13.53
C THR A 176 -11.44 -27.33 -14.67
N GLU A 177 -11.04 -26.53 -15.65
CA GLU A 177 -10.31 -27.00 -16.83
C GLU A 177 -8.80 -26.99 -16.60
N GLU A 178 -8.23 -25.90 -16.08
CA GLU A 178 -6.77 -25.80 -15.88
C GLU A 178 -6.29 -26.54 -14.62
N LEU A 179 -7.02 -26.39 -13.51
CA LEU A 179 -6.68 -27.02 -12.23
C LEU A 179 -7.33 -28.40 -12.05
N GLY A 180 -8.43 -28.68 -12.74
CA GLY A 180 -9.12 -29.96 -12.64
C GLY A 180 -9.99 -30.12 -11.39
N VAL A 181 -10.35 -29.03 -10.71
CA VAL A 181 -11.29 -29.06 -9.57
C VAL A 181 -12.66 -29.48 -10.07
N ASN A 182 -13.39 -30.33 -9.33
CA ASN A 182 -14.76 -30.66 -9.74
C ASN A 182 -15.65 -29.43 -9.54
N SER A 183 -16.51 -29.16 -10.52
CA SER A 183 -17.45 -28.03 -10.49
C SER A 183 -18.30 -28.02 -9.20
N GLU A 184 -18.75 -29.20 -8.74
CA GLU A 184 -19.58 -29.37 -7.53
C GLU A 184 -18.88 -28.99 -6.21
N ASP A 185 -17.54 -28.94 -6.21
CA ASP A 185 -16.72 -28.57 -5.06
C ASP A 185 -16.53 -27.03 -4.94
N VAL A 186 -17.00 -26.26 -5.93
CA VAL A 186 -16.85 -24.81 -5.98
C VAL A 186 -18.12 -24.12 -5.47
N ASN A 187 -17.96 -23.33 -4.41
CA ASN A 187 -19.02 -22.45 -3.91
C ASN A 187 -18.70 -20.98 -4.22
N TYR A 188 -19.72 -20.19 -4.53
CA TYR A 188 -19.60 -18.74 -4.70
C TYR A 188 -20.41 -18.03 -3.62
N LYS A 189 -19.73 -17.55 -2.58
CA LYS A 189 -20.33 -16.85 -1.43
C LYS A 189 -20.55 -15.38 -1.77
N GLU A 190 -21.74 -14.86 -1.51
CA GLU A 190 -22.08 -13.45 -1.79
C GLU A 190 -21.50 -12.53 -0.72
N ASP A 191 -20.89 -11.42 -1.11
CA ASP A 191 -20.47 -10.34 -0.22
C ASP A 191 -20.61 -8.95 -0.89
N PHE A 192 -20.26 -7.89 -0.15
CA PHE A 192 -20.18 -6.53 -0.66
C PHE A 192 -18.84 -5.89 -0.33
N TRP A 193 -17.97 -5.84 -1.32
CA TRP A 193 -16.64 -5.29 -1.20
C TRP A 193 -16.60 -3.76 -1.25
N SER A 194 -15.66 -3.18 -0.49
CA SER A 194 -15.31 -1.77 -0.50
C SER A 194 -13.82 -1.55 -0.20
N GLY A 195 -13.14 -0.73 -1.00
CA GLY A 195 -11.72 -0.42 -0.82
C GLY A 195 -11.19 0.61 -1.82
N GLY A 196 -10.19 1.39 -1.40
CA GLY A 196 -9.51 2.37 -2.26
C GLY A 196 -10.42 3.45 -2.87
N GLY A 197 -11.55 3.75 -2.22
CA GLY A 197 -12.54 4.73 -2.68
C GLY A 197 -13.70 4.17 -3.51
N ASN A 198 -13.68 2.89 -3.88
CA ASN A 198 -14.72 2.25 -4.69
C ASN A 198 -15.37 1.06 -3.97
N ALA A 199 -16.55 0.64 -4.44
CA ALA A 199 -17.32 -0.46 -3.88
C ALA A 199 -18.21 -1.15 -4.92
N GLY A 200 -18.63 -2.38 -4.63
CA GLY A 200 -19.55 -3.15 -5.46
C GLY A 200 -19.92 -4.50 -4.84
N PRO A 201 -21.01 -5.14 -5.32
CA PRO A 201 -21.30 -6.52 -4.96
C PRO A 201 -20.19 -7.44 -5.50
N ASP A 202 -19.88 -8.50 -4.75
CA ASP A 202 -18.86 -9.46 -5.14
C ASP A 202 -19.25 -10.89 -4.77
N VAL A 203 -18.59 -11.84 -5.42
CA VAL A 203 -18.64 -13.25 -5.00
C VAL A 203 -17.24 -13.75 -4.66
N GLU A 204 -17.14 -14.37 -3.49
CA GLU A 204 -15.97 -15.07 -3.01
C GLU A 204 -16.04 -16.53 -3.48
N ALA A 205 -15.06 -16.95 -4.27
CA ALA A 205 -14.95 -18.34 -4.68
C ALA A 205 -14.25 -19.14 -3.58
N CYS A 206 -14.95 -20.15 -3.08
CA CYS A 206 -14.51 -20.99 -1.97
C CYS A 206 -14.44 -22.46 -2.41
N VAL A 207 -13.30 -23.10 -2.16
CA VAL A 207 -13.07 -24.53 -2.48
C VAL A 207 -12.49 -25.22 -1.26
N SER A 208 -13.09 -26.34 -0.87
CA SER A 208 -12.57 -27.20 0.23
C SER A 208 -12.30 -26.46 1.56
N GLY A 209 -13.09 -25.42 1.87
CA GLY A 209 -12.95 -24.61 3.07
C GLY A 209 -12.12 -23.34 2.89
N LEU A 210 -11.50 -23.10 1.73
CA LEU A 210 -10.62 -21.96 1.48
C LEU A 210 -11.22 -21.00 0.45
N GLU A 211 -11.42 -19.74 0.84
CA GLU A 211 -11.59 -18.61 -0.07
C GLU A 211 -10.31 -18.39 -0.89
N ILE A 212 -10.38 -18.62 -2.20
CA ILE A 212 -9.22 -18.54 -3.12
C ILE A 212 -9.24 -17.31 -4.02
N SER A 213 -10.43 -16.75 -4.28
CA SER A 213 -10.61 -15.57 -5.12
C SER A 213 -11.77 -14.71 -4.65
N THR A 214 -11.72 -13.42 -4.96
CA THR A 214 -12.83 -12.47 -4.81
C THR A 214 -13.12 -11.86 -6.18
N LEU A 215 -14.38 -11.86 -6.62
CA LEU A 215 -14.81 -11.35 -7.92
C LEU A 215 -15.78 -10.18 -7.72
N VAL A 216 -15.23 -8.97 -7.69
CA VAL A 216 -15.90 -7.72 -7.38
C VAL A 216 -16.41 -7.03 -8.66
N PHE A 217 -17.65 -6.56 -8.60
CA PHE A 217 -18.30 -5.82 -9.67
C PHE A 217 -18.46 -4.36 -9.28
N MET A 218 -17.36 -3.62 -9.35
CA MET A 218 -17.29 -2.23 -8.88
C MET A 218 -18.20 -1.35 -9.74
N MET A 219 -19.14 -0.69 -9.07
CA MET A 219 -20.08 0.21 -9.71
C MET A 219 -20.51 1.37 -8.80
N TYR A 220 -19.90 1.47 -7.62
CA TYR A 220 -20.17 2.49 -6.63
C TYR A 220 -18.89 3.13 -6.09
N LYS A 221 -19.02 4.35 -5.56
CA LYS A 221 -18.06 5.00 -4.68
C LYS A 221 -18.77 5.64 -3.50
N TYR A 222 -18.07 5.78 -2.38
CA TYR A 222 -18.59 6.48 -1.22
C TYR A 222 -18.42 7.99 -1.40
N VAL A 223 -19.50 8.75 -1.22
CA VAL A 223 -19.50 10.21 -1.10
C VAL A 223 -20.16 10.55 0.23
N GLY A 224 -19.34 10.81 1.25
CA GLY A 224 -19.78 10.73 2.65
C GLY A 224 -20.29 9.32 2.97
N ASP A 225 -21.45 9.22 3.62
CA ASP A 225 -22.07 7.93 3.97
C ASP A 225 -22.93 7.31 2.84
N LYS A 226 -22.91 7.88 1.63
CA LYS A 226 -23.76 7.45 0.51
C LYS A 226 -22.98 6.76 -0.60
N LEU A 227 -23.53 5.65 -1.09
CA LEU A 227 -23.06 4.98 -2.31
C LEU A 227 -23.60 5.71 -3.55
N VAL A 228 -22.68 6.21 -4.37
CA VAL A 228 -22.98 6.88 -5.65
C VAL A 228 -22.42 6.04 -6.78
N ARG A 229 -23.16 5.89 -7.88
CA ARG A 229 -22.69 5.11 -9.03
C ARG A 229 -21.47 5.74 -9.69
N THR A 230 -20.50 4.91 -10.05
CA THR A 230 -19.33 5.35 -10.83
C THR A 230 -19.66 5.41 -12.32
N PRO A 231 -19.02 6.31 -13.08
CA PRO A 231 -19.24 6.42 -14.53
C PRO A 231 -18.68 5.20 -15.28
N ILE A 232 -17.67 4.54 -14.71
CA ILE A 232 -17.08 3.31 -15.25
C ILE A 232 -17.46 2.17 -14.32
N ARG A 233 -17.99 1.11 -14.92
CA ARG A 233 -18.25 -0.18 -14.26
C ARG A 233 -17.01 -1.05 -14.42
N THR A 234 -16.39 -1.46 -13.33
CA THR A 234 -15.11 -2.17 -13.38
C THR A 234 -15.25 -3.59 -12.87
N VAL A 235 -14.76 -4.55 -13.64
CA VAL A 235 -14.51 -5.91 -13.16
C VAL A 235 -13.20 -5.86 -12.38
N ASP A 236 -13.29 -6.15 -11.09
CA ASP A 236 -12.15 -6.24 -10.19
C ASP A 236 -12.10 -7.64 -9.60
N THR A 237 -11.10 -8.40 -10.01
CA THR A 237 -10.89 -9.76 -9.50
C THR A 237 -9.61 -9.79 -8.69
N GLY A 238 -9.63 -10.48 -7.56
CA GLY A 238 -8.44 -10.79 -6.77
C GLY A 238 -8.26 -12.30 -6.66
N TYR A 239 -7.22 -12.84 -7.30
CA TYR A 239 -6.81 -14.24 -7.22
C TYR A 239 -5.58 -14.33 -6.32
N GLY A 240 -5.71 -14.94 -5.13
CA GLY A 240 -4.54 -15.10 -4.25
C GLY A 240 -3.60 -16.15 -4.80
N ILE A 241 -2.52 -15.76 -5.49
CA ILE A 241 -1.60 -16.70 -6.17
C ILE A 241 -1.03 -17.73 -5.19
N GLU A 242 -0.70 -17.31 -3.96
CA GLU A 242 -0.28 -18.19 -2.86
C GLU A 242 -1.38 -19.17 -2.44
N ARG A 243 -2.65 -18.73 -2.35
CA ARG A 243 -3.77 -19.59 -1.94
C ARG A 243 -4.14 -20.61 -2.99
N TRP A 244 -4.16 -20.22 -4.26
CA TRP A 244 -4.35 -21.14 -5.38
C TRP A 244 -3.23 -22.18 -5.47
N THR A 245 -1.98 -21.74 -5.26
CA THR A 245 -0.84 -22.65 -5.17
C THR A 245 -1.00 -23.62 -3.99
N TRP A 246 -1.42 -23.12 -2.83
CA TRP A 246 -1.67 -23.95 -1.64
C TRP A 246 -2.78 -24.98 -1.85
N LEU A 247 -3.90 -24.57 -2.43
CA LEU A 247 -5.00 -25.47 -2.82
C LEU A 247 -4.48 -26.56 -3.76
N SER A 248 -3.65 -26.21 -4.73
CA SER A 248 -3.12 -27.17 -5.71
C SER A 248 -2.14 -28.18 -5.13
N GLN A 249 -1.34 -27.78 -4.13
CA GLN A 249 -0.35 -28.66 -3.52
C GLN A 249 -0.94 -29.51 -2.39
N GLY A 250 -1.94 -28.98 -1.68
CA GLY A 250 -2.43 -29.56 -0.43
C GLY A 250 -1.35 -29.58 0.65
N SER A 251 -0.40 -28.63 0.63
CA SER A 251 0.72 -28.60 1.57
C SER A 251 0.26 -28.36 3.02
N PRO A 252 1.08 -28.69 4.04
CA PRO A 252 0.71 -28.54 5.45
C PRO A 252 0.27 -27.12 5.84
N SER A 253 0.80 -26.10 5.16
CA SER A 253 0.44 -24.69 5.37
C SER A 253 0.63 -23.89 4.07
N GLY A 254 0.04 -22.70 3.99
CA GLY A 254 0.24 -21.79 2.85
C GLY A 254 1.67 -21.29 2.73
N PHE A 255 2.46 -21.29 3.82
CA PHE A 255 3.88 -20.94 3.76
C PHE A 255 4.72 -21.97 3.01
N HIS A 256 4.37 -23.27 3.12
CA HIS A 256 5.02 -24.31 2.32
C HIS A 256 4.79 -24.07 0.83
N ALA A 257 3.55 -23.72 0.46
CA ALA A 257 3.19 -23.45 -0.93
C ALA A 257 3.86 -22.17 -1.47
N ALA A 258 3.88 -21.10 -0.68
CA ALA A 258 4.39 -19.80 -1.10
C ALA A 258 5.93 -19.74 -1.15
N TYR A 259 6.62 -20.33 -0.17
CA TYR A 259 8.07 -20.22 -0.03
C TYR A 259 8.83 -21.45 -0.53
N GLY A 260 8.17 -22.61 -0.66
CA GLY A 260 8.78 -23.83 -1.19
C GLY A 260 10.11 -24.17 -0.50
N SER A 261 11.18 -24.33 -1.29
CA SER A 261 12.51 -24.66 -0.80
C SER A 261 13.12 -23.62 0.14
N LEU A 262 12.70 -22.35 0.05
CA LEU A 262 13.22 -21.29 0.92
C LEU A 262 12.80 -21.52 2.38
N LEU A 263 11.60 -22.06 2.62
CA LEU A 263 11.15 -22.42 3.97
C LEU A 263 12.05 -23.50 4.59
N GLU A 264 12.35 -24.56 3.83
CA GLU A 264 13.23 -25.66 4.27
C GLU A 264 14.66 -25.18 4.51
N GLU A 265 15.15 -24.29 3.65
CA GLU A 265 16.46 -23.68 3.81
C GLU A 265 16.53 -22.81 5.07
N THR A 266 15.56 -21.92 5.28
CA THR A 266 15.53 -21.09 6.49
C THR A 266 15.38 -21.94 7.75
N SER A 267 14.60 -23.02 7.71
CA SER A 267 14.50 -23.97 8.83
C SER A 267 15.86 -24.56 9.20
N ARG A 268 16.69 -24.90 8.19
CA ARG A 268 18.07 -25.37 8.39
C ARG A 268 19.00 -24.28 8.91
N MET A 269 18.90 -23.05 8.39
CA MET A 269 19.69 -21.91 8.87
C MET A 269 19.42 -21.60 10.34
N VAL A 270 18.16 -21.68 10.77
CA VAL A 270 17.73 -21.47 12.16
C VAL A 270 18.06 -22.69 13.05
N GLY A 271 18.21 -23.89 12.47
CA GLY A 271 18.44 -25.13 13.21
C GLY A 271 17.17 -25.67 13.88
N VAL A 272 15.98 -25.37 13.34
CA VAL A 272 14.71 -25.90 13.81
C VAL A 272 14.24 -27.05 12.92
N ASN A 273 13.73 -28.10 13.56
CA ASN A 273 13.01 -29.18 12.89
C ASN A 273 11.50 -28.97 13.10
N ILE A 274 10.74 -29.02 12.02
CA ILE A 274 9.29 -28.81 12.00
C ILE A 274 8.61 -30.14 11.70
N ASP A 275 7.69 -30.59 12.56
CA ASP A 275 6.87 -31.77 12.29
C ASP A 275 5.64 -31.38 11.46
N ASP A 276 5.71 -31.64 10.15
CA ASP A 276 4.64 -31.33 9.21
C ASP A 276 3.31 -32.01 9.52
N ARG A 277 3.30 -33.12 10.28
CA ARG A 277 2.05 -33.76 10.71
C ARG A 277 1.30 -32.87 11.69
N ILE A 278 2.04 -32.25 12.62
CA ILE A 278 1.48 -31.28 13.58
C ILE A 278 1.00 -30.04 12.84
N ILE A 279 1.78 -29.53 11.88
CA ILE A 279 1.40 -28.34 11.10
C ILE A 279 0.15 -28.60 10.27
N ALA A 280 0.09 -29.71 9.53
CA ALA A 280 -1.06 -30.08 8.71
C ALA A 280 -2.35 -30.22 9.55
N GLU A 281 -2.27 -30.90 10.69
CA GLU A 281 -3.43 -31.05 11.57
C GLU A 281 -3.84 -29.73 12.23
N SER A 282 -2.86 -28.90 12.61
CA SER A 282 -3.12 -27.56 13.13
C SER A 282 -3.78 -26.66 12.08
N SER A 283 -3.43 -26.78 10.81
CA SER A 283 -4.10 -26.08 9.70
C SER A 283 -5.57 -26.47 9.59
N ARG A 284 -5.88 -27.77 9.68
CA ARG A 284 -7.28 -28.24 9.67
C ARG A 284 -8.06 -27.72 10.88
N VAL A 285 -7.52 -27.85 12.09
CA VAL A 285 -8.22 -27.42 13.31
C VAL A 285 -8.40 -25.90 13.39
N SER A 286 -7.39 -25.13 13.00
CA SER A 286 -7.45 -23.65 13.03
C SER A 286 -8.45 -23.06 12.03
N SER A 287 -8.83 -23.83 11.00
CA SER A 287 -9.85 -23.44 10.03
C SER A 287 -11.25 -23.32 10.68
N ILE A 288 -11.53 -24.09 11.72
CA ILE A 288 -12.84 -24.12 12.41
C ILE A 288 -12.80 -23.36 13.74
N ILE A 289 -11.64 -23.35 14.41
CA ILE A 289 -11.44 -22.70 15.70
C ILE A 289 -10.57 -21.46 15.48
N PRO A 290 -11.17 -20.26 15.34
CA PRO A 290 -10.41 -19.04 15.09
C PRO A 290 -9.49 -18.74 16.28
N ALA A 291 -8.23 -18.42 15.98
CA ALA A 291 -7.23 -17.98 16.96
C ALA A 291 -7.47 -16.53 17.43
N GLN A 292 -8.68 -16.24 17.92
CA GLN A 292 -9.14 -14.93 18.39
C GLN A 292 -9.19 -14.83 19.92
N SER A 293 -8.82 -15.90 20.62
CA SER A 293 -8.72 -15.90 22.07
C SER A 293 -7.73 -16.96 22.54
N ARG A 294 -7.12 -16.70 23.70
CA ARG A 294 -6.26 -17.68 24.38
C ARG A 294 -6.98 -19.01 24.64
N GLU A 295 -8.28 -18.95 24.92
CA GLU A 295 -9.09 -20.15 25.15
C GLU A 295 -9.22 -20.99 23.87
N ASN A 296 -9.53 -20.35 22.73
CA ASN A 296 -9.62 -21.01 21.44
C ASN A 296 -8.28 -21.64 21.05
N TYR A 297 -7.19 -20.96 21.33
CA TYR A 297 -5.84 -21.46 21.06
C TYR A 297 -5.52 -22.74 21.85
N LEU A 298 -5.86 -22.76 23.14
CA LEU A 298 -5.68 -23.94 23.99
C LEU A 298 -6.56 -25.11 23.51
N LYS A 299 -7.82 -24.84 23.17
CA LYS A 299 -8.74 -25.85 22.61
C LYS A 299 -8.22 -26.44 21.30
N ALA A 300 -7.73 -25.59 20.39
CA ALA A 300 -7.17 -26.03 19.12
C ALA A 300 -5.94 -26.93 19.32
N ARG A 301 -4.99 -26.50 20.16
CA ARG A 301 -3.77 -27.30 20.44
C ARG A 301 -4.09 -28.63 21.13
N LEU A 302 -5.05 -28.64 22.06
CA LEU A 302 -5.51 -29.88 22.70
C LEU A 302 -6.11 -30.84 21.66
N LYS A 303 -6.94 -30.33 20.76
CA LYS A 303 -7.56 -31.15 19.72
C LYS A 303 -6.53 -31.77 18.77
N VAL A 304 -5.53 -31.00 18.37
CA VAL A 304 -4.40 -31.50 17.55
C VAL A 304 -3.63 -32.59 18.30
N ALA A 305 -3.33 -32.37 19.59
CA ALA A 305 -2.62 -33.33 20.42
C ALA A 305 -3.38 -34.67 20.52
N GLU A 306 -4.69 -34.61 20.77
CA GLU A 306 -5.57 -35.79 20.81
C GLU A 306 -5.62 -36.53 19.46
N ASN A 307 -5.78 -35.80 18.35
CA ASN A 307 -5.91 -36.39 17.03
C ASN A 307 -4.62 -37.10 16.57
N LEU A 308 -3.44 -36.60 16.98
CA LEU A 308 -2.14 -37.15 16.58
C LEU A 308 -1.51 -38.09 17.62
N GLY A 309 -2.08 -38.18 18.83
CA GLY A 309 -1.49 -38.97 19.93
C GLY A 309 -0.17 -38.39 20.45
N VAL A 310 0.00 -37.07 20.39
CA VAL A 310 1.19 -36.35 20.89
C VAL A 310 0.82 -35.51 22.11
N THR A 311 1.81 -34.97 22.81
CA THR A 311 1.55 -34.11 23.97
C THR A 311 1.19 -32.68 23.53
N MET A 312 0.37 -32.00 24.33
CA MET A 312 0.07 -30.56 24.11
C MET A 312 1.36 -29.71 24.10
N ARG A 313 2.38 -30.14 24.84
CA ARG A 313 3.70 -29.50 24.87
C ARG A 313 4.41 -29.60 23.52
N GLU A 314 4.44 -30.77 22.90
CA GLU A 314 5.05 -30.97 21.58
C GLU A 314 4.33 -30.14 20.50
N VAL A 315 3.00 -30.09 20.52
CA VAL A 315 2.22 -29.22 19.61
C VAL A 315 2.57 -27.76 19.84
N THR A 316 2.62 -27.35 21.10
CA THR A 316 2.96 -25.97 21.51
C THR A 316 4.32 -25.54 21.01
N GLU A 317 5.37 -26.33 21.30
CA GLU A 317 6.74 -26.01 20.93
C GLU A 317 6.93 -26.02 19.39
N THR A 318 6.31 -26.98 18.70
CA THR A 318 6.37 -27.06 17.22
C THR A 318 5.69 -25.86 16.57
N MET A 319 4.49 -25.50 17.05
CA MET A 319 3.74 -24.37 16.53
C MET A 319 4.46 -23.04 16.79
N GLU A 320 5.00 -22.83 17.98
CA GLU A 320 5.74 -21.60 18.29
C GLU A 320 6.98 -21.44 17.40
N ARG A 321 7.73 -22.53 17.16
CA ARG A 321 8.87 -22.50 16.24
C ARG A 321 8.43 -22.18 14.82
N PHE A 322 7.41 -22.86 14.32
CA PHE A 322 6.91 -22.67 12.96
C PHE A 322 6.34 -21.27 12.73
N GLN A 323 5.57 -20.74 13.67
CA GLN A 323 4.96 -19.41 13.58
C GLN A 323 6.02 -18.31 13.50
N ASN A 324 7.06 -18.36 14.35
CA ASN A 324 8.16 -17.38 14.32
C ASN A 324 9.00 -17.51 13.04
N LEU A 325 9.22 -18.73 12.55
CA LEU A 325 9.91 -18.97 11.28
C LEU A 325 9.13 -18.34 10.10
N CYS A 326 7.81 -18.58 10.05
CA CYS A 326 6.93 -18.01 9.04
C CYS A 326 6.85 -16.48 9.12
N MET A 327 6.77 -15.90 10.32
CA MET A 327 6.79 -14.44 10.51
C MET A 327 8.10 -13.83 10.02
N ALA A 328 9.25 -14.45 10.32
CA ALA A 328 10.54 -13.99 9.82
C ALA A 328 10.60 -14.02 8.29
N LEU A 329 10.14 -15.10 7.66
CA LEU A 329 10.07 -15.25 6.20
C LEU A 329 9.12 -14.24 5.52
N ASP A 330 7.92 -14.08 6.05
CA ASP A 330 6.93 -13.15 5.53
C ASP A 330 7.42 -11.70 5.58
N HIS A 331 7.85 -11.29 6.76
CA HIS A 331 8.22 -9.90 7.00
C HIS A 331 9.53 -9.54 6.30
N THR A 332 10.51 -10.44 6.19
CA THR A 332 11.73 -10.19 5.41
C THR A 332 11.44 -10.10 3.91
N LYS A 333 10.53 -10.92 3.36
CA LYS A 333 10.07 -10.76 1.97
C LYS A 333 9.41 -9.38 1.77
N ALA A 334 8.46 -9.00 2.63
CA ALA A 334 7.76 -7.72 2.52
C ALA A 334 8.73 -6.53 2.59
N LEU A 335 9.71 -6.62 3.50
CA LEU A 335 10.77 -5.64 3.68
C LEU A 335 11.63 -5.50 2.41
N CYS A 336 12.06 -6.60 1.78
CA CYS A 336 12.83 -6.55 0.54
C CYS A 336 12.11 -5.75 -0.56
N PHE A 337 10.80 -5.96 -0.73
CA PHE A 337 10.00 -5.21 -1.72
C PHE A 337 9.91 -3.72 -1.38
N ILE A 338 9.59 -3.37 -0.13
CA ILE A 338 9.48 -1.98 0.31
C ILE A 338 10.81 -1.23 0.12
N LEU A 339 11.93 -1.84 0.55
CA LEU A 339 13.24 -1.20 0.50
C LEU A 339 13.78 -1.13 -0.94
N SER A 340 13.50 -2.13 -1.79
CA SER A 340 13.87 -2.09 -3.21
C SER A 340 13.23 -0.93 -3.97
N GLU A 341 12.15 -0.36 -3.45
CA GLU A 341 11.48 0.79 -4.05
C GLU A 341 11.95 2.12 -3.46
N GLY A 342 13.08 2.11 -2.75
CA GLY A 342 13.77 3.30 -2.26
C GLY A 342 13.16 3.91 -1.00
N ILE A 343 12.34 3.14 -0.25
CA ILE A 343 11.84 3.57 1.05
C ILE A 343 12.94 3.41 2.10
N VAL A 344 13.12 4.45 2.91
CA VAL A 344 14.08 4.45 4.02
C VAL A 344 13.34 4.30 5.37
N PRO A 345 13.74 3.37 6.26
CA PRO A 345 13.23 3.21 7.61
C PRO A 345 13.25 4.52 8.40
N SER A 346 12.08 4.91 8.89
CA SER A 346 11.87 6.19 9.56
C SER A 346 10.79 6.08 10.64
N ASN A 347 10.41 7.21 11.26
CA ASN A 347 9.31 7.26 12.22
C ASN A 347 7.99 7.74 11.58
N MET A 348 7.91 7.82 10.25
CA MET A 348 6.74 8.34 9.53
C MET A 348 6.39 7.46 8.32
N GLU A 349 5.10 7.43 7.97
CA GLU A 349 4.58 6.88 6.70
C GLU A 349 5.08 5.44 6.42
N VAL A 350 5.51 5.15 5.19
CA VAL A 350 6.02 3.80 4.83
C VAL A 350 7.33 3.47 5.53
N GLY A 351 8.19 4.47 5.78
CA GLY A 351 9.45 4.25 6.52
C GLY A 351 9.19 3.70 7.92
N TYR A 352 8.10 4.11 8.55
CA TYR A 352 7.64 3.53 9.82
C TYR A 352 7.24 2.05 9.68
N LEU A 353 6.50 1.71 8.62
CA LEU A 353 6.07 0.35 8.34
C LEU A 353 7.26 -0.59 8.04
N ALA A 354 8.27 -0.10 7.31
CA ALA A 354 9.52 -0.82 7.11
C ALA A 354 10.23 -1.12 8.44
N ARG A 355 10.39 -0.10 9.29
CA ARG A 355 10.94 -0.24 10.64
C ARG A 355 10.15 -1.22 11.52
N LEU A 356 8.83 -1.24 11.40
CA LEU A 356 7.96 -2.20 12.07
C LEU A 356 8.29 -3.63 11.66
N LEU A 357 8.40 -3.91 10.35
CA LEU A 357 8.74 -5.23 9.84
C LEU A 357 10.13 -5.68 10.28
N ILE A 358 11.14 -4.80 10.22
CA ILE A 358 12.51 -5.08 10.67
C ILE A 358 12.49 -5.59 12.12
N ARG A 359 11.82 -4.84 13.01
CA ARG A 359 11.79 -5.16 14.44
C ARG A 359 11.05 -6.48 14.73
N ARG A 360 9.93 -6.73 14.05
CA ARG A 360 9.15 -7.97 14.21
C ARG A 360 9.88 -9.19 13.67
N ALA A 361 10.47 -9.10 12.48
CA ALA A 361 11.28 -10.18 11.91
C ALA A 361 12.49 -10.49 12.80
N TYR A 362 13.23 -9.46 13.23
CA TYR A 362 14.37 -9.62 14.12
C TYR A 362 13.98 -10.25 15.47
N ARG A 363 12.85 -9.83 16.05
CA ARG A 363 12.34 -10.43 17.29
C ARG A 363 11.94 -11.90 17.10
N SER A 364 11.29 -12.22 15.99
CA SER A 364 10.88 -13.60 15.68
C SER A 364 12.11 -14.51 15.61
N LEU A 365 13.18 -14.06 14.94
CA LEU A 365 14.46 -14.78 14.91
C LEU A 365 15.12 -14.86 16.30
N LYS A 366 15.06 -13.79 17.10
CA LYS A 366 15.58 -13.80 18.48
C LYS A 366 14.87 -14.82 19.37
N ILE A 367 13.55 -15.01 19.21
CA ILE A 367 12.80 -16.05 19.94
C ILE A 367 13.31 -17.45 19.56
N LEU A 368 13.72 -17.63 18.30
CA LEU A 368 14.34 -18.85 17.80
C LEU A 368 15.85 -18.94 18.13
N SER A 369 16.41 -17.96 18.83
CA SER A 369 17.86 -17.84 19.11
C SER A 369 18.72 -17.82 17.83
N ALA A 370 18.21 -17.20 16.77
CA ALA A 370 18.80 -17.14 15.44
C ALA A 370 18.84 -15.70 14.88
N GLU A 371 18.93 -14.68 15.74
CA GLU A 371 18.96 -13.28 15.29
C GLU A 371 20.16 -12.93 14.40
N ASN A 372 21.22 -13.74 14.44
CA ASN A 372 22.43 -13.57 13.64
C ASN A 372 22.19 -13.84 12.14
N ILE A 373 21.17 -14.64 11.79
CA ILE A 373 20.88 -14.97 10.38
C ILE A 373 20.00 -13.93 9.68
N PHE A 374 19.63 -12.82 10.34
CA PHE A 374 18.67 -11.85 9.77
C PHE A 374 19.12 -11.32 8.41
N ILE A 375 20.38 -10.92 8.29
CA ILE A 375 20.93 -10.38 7.04
C ILE A 375 21.04 -11.49 5.99
N ASP A 376 21.58 -12.66 6.37
CA ASP A 376 21.66 -13.82 5.49
C ASP A 376 20.28 -14.23 4.94
N LEU A 377 19.23 -14.18 5.77
CA LEU A 377 17.86 -14.46 5.33
C LEU A 377 17.37 -13.44 4.30
N VAL A 378 17.68 -12.15 4.48
CA VAL A 378 17.35 -11.11 3.50
C VAL A 378 18.09 -11.33 2.19
N GLU A 379 19.38 -11.67 2.22
CA GLU A 379 20.15 -12.02 1.02
C GLU A 379 19.50 -13.19 0.27
N ARG A 380 19.15 -14.27 0.99
CA ARG A 380 18.48 -15.43 0.37
C ARG A 380 17.09 -15.11 -0.18
N GLN A 381 16.34 -14.19 0.44
CA GLN A 381 15.08 -13.70 -0.10
C GLN A 381 15.29 -12.95 -1.41
N ILE A 382 16.26 -12.03 -1.47
CA ILE A 382 16.59 -11.29 -2.69
C ILE A 382 16.97 -12.26 -3.80
N GLU A 383 17.85 -13.23 -3.53
CA GLU A 383 18.25 -14.24 -4.50
C GLU A 383 17.07 -15.09 -4.99
N TYR A 384 16.21 -15.56 -4.09
CA TYR A 384 15.07 -16.40 -4.43
C TYR A 384 14.03 -15.66 -5.29
N TRP A 385 13.73 -14.41 -4.98
CA TRP A 385 12.67 -13.63 -5.65
C TRP A 385 13.15 -12.82 -6.86
N SER A 386 14.44 -12.52 -6.97
CA SER A 386 14.99 -11.64 -8.02
C SER A 386 14.80 -12.14 -9.45
N ASN A 387 14.67 -13.45 -9.66
CA ASN A 387 14.37 -14.00 -10.98
C ASN A 387 13.04 -13.48 -11.56
N ILE A 388 12.07 -13.19 -10.69
CA ILE A 388 10.75 -12.68 -11.05
C ILE A 388 10.72 -11.16 -10.87
N PHE A 389 11.35 -10.67 -9.80
CA PHE A 389 11.38 -9.26 -9.42
C PHE A 389 12.82 -8.71 -9.45
N PRO A 390 13.37 -8.41 -10.64
CA PRO A 390 14.79 -8.09 -10.81
C PRO A 390 15.23 -6.83 -10.05
N ASN A 391 14.30 -5.93 -9.74
CA ASN A 391 14.56 -4.74 -8.93
C ASN A 391 15.11 -5.09 -7.53
N LEU A 392 14.74 -6.25 -6.97
CA LEU A 392 15.28 -6.71 -5.70
C LEU A 392 16.80 -6.90 -5.76
N LYS A 393 17.31 -7.45 -6.86
CA LYS A 393 18.75 -7.64 -7.06
C LYS A 393 19.45 -6.33 -7.39
N ALA A 394 18.79 -5.44 -8.13
CA ALA A 394 19.33 -4.13 -8.47
C ALA A 394 19.59 -3.25 -7.24
N MET A 395 18.81 -3.43 -6.17
CA MET A 395 18.88 -2.66 -4.92
C MET A 395 19.51 -3.45 -3.75
N GLU A 396 20.15 -4.60 -4.04
CA GLU A 396 20.62 -5.52 -3.00
C GLU A 396 21.63 -4.86 -2.05
N GLU A 397 22.62 -4.15 -2.59
CA GLU A 397 23.67 -3.52 -1.79
C GLU A 397 23.07 -2.45 -0.86
N GLU A 398 22.18 -1.60 -1.38
CA GLU A 398 21.50 -0.56 -0.60
C GLU A 398 20.61 -1.17 0.50
N ILE A 399 19.83 -2.20 0.18
CA ILE A 399 18.97 -2.90 1.14
C ILE A 399 19.82 -3.44 2.29
N LEU A 400 20.92 -4.11 1.99
CA LEU A 400 21.76 -4.74 3.01
C LEU A 400 22.51 -3.70 3.87
N GLU A 401 23.03 -2.62 3.28
CA GLU A 401 23.67 -1.54 4.05
C GLU A 401 22.67 -0.88 5.00
N GLU A 402 21.50 -0.52 4.49
CA GLU A 402 20.46 0.15 5.25
C GLU A 402 20.00 -0.70 6.45
N LEU A 403 19.78 -2.00 6.23
CA LEU A 403 19.37 -2.92 7.29
C LEU A 403 20.43 -3.11 8.36
N LYS A 404 21.71 -3.19 7.97
CA LYS A 404 22.82 -3.26 8.95
C LYS A 404 22.80 -2.04 9.87
N ILE A 405 22.66 -0.85 9.31
CA ILE A 405 22.61 0.41 10.06
C ILE A 405 21.37 0.48 10.96
N GLU A 406 20.20 0.11 10.46
CA GLU A 406 18.97 0.13 11.25
C GLU A 406 18.98 -0.88 12.40
N LEU A 407 19.57 -2.07 12.20
CA LEU A 407 19.75 -3.07 13.27
C LEU A 407 20.70 -2.59 14.36
N GLU A 408 21.80 -1.91 14.00
CA GLU A 408 22.71 -1.30 14.99
C GLU A 408 21.99 -0.25 15.84
N LYS A 409 21.23 0.65 15.18
CA LYS A 409 20.40 1.65 15.87
C LYS A 409 19.35 0.99 16.77
N TYR A 410 18.74 -0.10 16.31
CA TYR A 410 17.73 -0.81 17.07
C TYR A 410 18.32 -1.45 18.34
N ARG A 411 19.50 -2.07 18.25
CA ARG A 411 20.20 -2.64 19.43
C ARG A 411 20.46 -1.58 20.50
N VAL A 412 20.92 -0.40 20.09
CA VAL A 412 21.12 0.75 21.00
C VAL A 412 19.78 1.20 21.61
N THR A 413 18.73 1.24 20.79
CA THR A 413 17.36 1.66 21.21
C THR A 413 16.80 0.71 22.27
N VAL A 414 16.90 -0.61 22.06
CA VAL A 414 16.44 -1.62 23.02
C VAL A 414 17.18 -1.48 24.36
N ASN A 415 18.49 -1.27 24.34
CA ASN A 415 19.29 -1.11 25.56
C ASN A 415 18.86 0.12 26.38
N LYS A 416 18.68 1.28 25.73
CA LYS A 416 18.18 2.50 26.38
C LYS A 416 16.73 2.34 26.85
N GLY A 417 15.92 1.65 26.05
CA GLY A 417 14.52 1.38 26.35
C GLY A 417 14.31 0.53 27.58
N ALA A 418 15.19 -0.43 27.85
CA ALA A 418 15.15 -1.24 29.06
C ALA A 418 15.17 -0.37 30.32
N GLU A 419 16.03 0.65 30.37
CA GLU A 419 16.11 1.59 31.50
C GLU A 419 14.86 2.46 31.61
N LEU A 420 14.33 2.93 30.48
CA LEU A 420 13.09 3.70 30.41
C LEU A 420 11.89 2.91 30.94
N VAL A 421 11.74 1.65 30.50
CA VAL A 421 10.65 0.77 30.95
C VAL A 421 10.77 0.52 32.45
N ARG A 422 11.97 0.27 32.98
CA ARG A 422 12.17 0.13 34.43
C ARG A 422 11.75 1.38 35.20
N LYS A 423 12.07 2.58 34.70
CA LYS A 423 11.64 3.83 35.32
C LYS A 423 10.11 3.98 35.29
N LEU A 424 9.48 3.74 34.14
CA LEU A 424 8.03 3.81 33.99
C LEU A 424 7.31 2.78 34.88
N SER A 425 7.82 1.55 34.98
CA SER A 425 7.28 0.52 35.88
C SER A 425 7.27 0.98 37.34
N ARG A 426 8.29 1.73 37.78
CA ARG A 426 8.32 2.32 39.14
C ARG A 426 7.31 3.45 39.31
N GLU A 427 7.10 4.26 38.28
CA GLU A 427 6.09 5.32 38.28
C GLU A 427 4.67 4.75 38.32
N VAL A 428 4.38 3.74 37.50
CA VAL A 428 3.11 2.99 37.47
C VAL A 428 2.81 2.41 38.87
N LYS A 429 3.79 1.77 39.52
CA LYS A 429 3.65 1.29 40.90
C LYS A 429 3.39 2.42 41.91
N ARG A 430 4.06 3.57 41.76
CA ARG A 430 3.88 4.72 42.65
C ARG A 430 2.48 5.33 42.51
N GLU A 431 1.90 5.28 41.32
CA GLU A 431 0.54 5.74 41.02
C GLU A 431 -0.54 4.72 41.44
N GLY A 432 -0.14 3.58 42.01
CA GLY A 432 -1.05 2.52 42.46
C GLY A 432 -1.63 1.66 41.34
N LEU A 433 -1.04 1.73 40.14
CA LEU A 433 -1.43 0.93 38.99
C LEU A 433 -0.62 -0.39 38.98
N GLU A 434 -1.28 -1.50 38.64
CA GLU A 434 -0.63 -2.80 38.46
C GLU A 434 -0.21 -3.08 37.01
N GLU A 435 -0.67 -2.27 36.07
CA GLU A 435 -0.60 -2.54 34.63
C GLU A 435 -0.17 -1.29 33.85
N ILE A 436 0.70 -1.47 32.85
CA ILE A 436 1.05 -0.40 31.91
C ILE A 436 -0.14 -0.14 30.97
N PRO A 437 -0.67 1.10 30.89
CA PRO A 437 -1.78 1.42 29.99
C PRO A 437 -1.43 1.18 28.51
N GLN A 438 -2.43 0.78 27.72
CA GLN A 438 -2.28 0.54 26.28
C GLN A 438 -1.74 1.77 25.53
N GLU A 439 -2.22 2.98 25.85
CA GLU A 439 -1.73 4.22 25.23
C GLU A 439 -0.24 4.44 25.52
N THR A 440 0.25 4.01 26.68
CA THR A 440 1.67 4.05 27.01
C THR A 440 2.48 3.06 26.16
N LEU A 441 1.94 1.88 25.86
CA LEU A 441 2.58 0.92 24.94
C LEU A 441 2.68 1.50 23.53
N ILE A 442 1.62 2.13 23.03
CA ILE A 442 1.62 2.82 21.73
C ILE A 442 2.68 3.92 21.73
N ARG A 443 2.71 4.78 22.76
CA ARG A 443 3.71 5.84 22.89
C ARG A 443 5.14 5.30 22.96
N LEU A 444 5.37 4.22 23.71
CA LEU A 444 6.69 3.57 23.80
C LEU A 444 7.15 3.03 22.44
N TYR A 445 6.22 2.51 21.66
CA TYR A 445 6.51 2.06 20.31
C TYR A 445 6.78 3.24 19.35
N ASP A 446 5.89 4.23 19.29
CA ASP A 446 5.98 5.39 18.39
C ASP A 446 7.17 6.30 18.70
N SER A 447 7.36 6.63 19.98
CA SER A 447 8.35 7.63 20.41
C SER A 447 9.71 7.03 20.76
N HIS A 448 9.73 5.80 21.26
CA HIS A 448 10.95 5.16 21.78
C HIS A 448 11.34 3.89 21.02
N GLY A 449 10.54 3.46 20.04
CA GLY A 449 10.83 2.32 19.21
C GLY A 449 10.77 0.96 19.89
N LEU A 450 10.14 0.87 21.06
CA LEU A 450 10.08 -0.36 21.84
C LEU A 450 8.85 -1.18 21.50
N VAL A 451 9.07 -2.38 20.96
CA VAL A 451 7.98 -3.35 20.72
C VAL A 451 7.34 -3.78 22.05
N PRO A 452 6.02 -3.99 22.09
CA PRO A 452 5.29 -4.25 23.34
C PRO A 452 5.76 -5.52 24.06
N GLU A 453 6.30 -6.50 23.36
CA GLU A 453 6.87 -7.72 23.95
C GLU A 453 8.15 -7.44 24.73
N ILE A 454 8.98 -6.50 24.25
CA ILE A 454 10.18 -6.05 24.99
C ILE A 454 9.76 -5.24 26.22
N VAL A 455 8.74 -4.39 26.07
CA VAL A 455 8.18 -3.67 27.22
C VAL A 455 7.65 -4.65 28.26
N LYS A 456 6.93 -5.70 27.84
CA LYS A 456 6.45 -6.77 28.71
C LYS A 456 7.60 -7.50 29.43
N GLU A 457 8.63 -7.91 28.70
CA GLU A 457 9.82 -8.59 29.26
C GLU A 457 10.46 -7.78 30.40
N PHE A 458 10.67 -6.47 30.20
CA PHE A 458 11.28 -5.61 31.22
C PHE A 458 10.29 -5.16 32.33
N ALA A 459 9.01 -5.02 32.02
CA ALA A 459 8.00 -4.64 33.00
C ALA A 459 7.68 -5.80 33.97
N GLU A 460 7.61 -7.03 33.47
CA GLU A 460 7.39 -8.22 34.30
C GLU A 460 8.56 -8.49 35.24
N ALA A 461 9.80 -8.20 34.80
CA ALA A 461 10.98 -8.23 35.68
C ALA A 461 10.88 -7.22 36.84
N GLU A 462 10.16 -6.13 36.65
CA GLU A 462 9.81 -5.15 37.68
C GLU A 462 8.43 -5.46 38.31
N SER A 463 7.86 -6.65 38.15
CA SER A 463 6.54 -7.04 38.70
C SER A 463 5.37 -6.13 38.32
N VAL A 464 5.39 -5.55 37.11
CA VAL A 464 4.28 -4.80 36.51
C VAL A 464 3.70 -5.60 35.35
N LYS A 465 2.36 -5.69 35.29
CA LYS A 465 1.67 -6.43 34.22
C LYS A 465 1.64 -5.61 32.92
N VAL A 466 1.68 -6.31 31.80
CA VAL A 466 1.48 -5.72 30.47
C VAL A 466 0.54 -6.60 29.66
N LYS A 467 -0.61 -6.05 29.27
CA LYS A 467 -1.53 -6.69 28.34
C LYS A 467 -1.31 -6.12 26.94
N ILE A 468 -0.84 -6.97 26.04
CA ILE A 468 -0.64 -6.60 24.63
C ILE A 468 -1.95 -6.90 23.88
N PRO A 469 -2.59 -5.91 23.24
CA PRO A 469 -3.74 -6.14 22.38
C PRO A 469 -3.40 -7.10 21.23
N GLU A 470 -4.32 -8.01 20.87
CA GLU A 470 -4.08 -9.00 19.81
C GLU A 470 -3.84 -8.36 18.42
N ASN A 471 -4.41 -7.18 18.18
CA ASN A 471 -4.27 -6.41 16.95
C ASN A 471 -3.34 -5.19 17.11
N PHE A 472 -2.44 -5.19 18.11
CA PHE A 472 -1.62 -4.02 18.45
C PHE A 472 -0.88 -3.46 17.23
N PHE A 473 -0.27 -4.31 16.42
CA PHE A 473 0.54 -3.86 15.29
C PHE A 473 -0.32 -3.44 14.11
N GLY A 474 -1.45 -4.09 13.88
CA GLY A 474 -2.47 -3.61 12.93
C GLY A 474 -2.99 -2.23 13.28
N MET A 475 -3.32 -1.98 14.56
CA MET A 475 -3.78 -0.66 15.05
C MET A 475 -2.75 0.43 14.82
N VAL A 476 -1.50 0.15 15.18
CA VAL A 476 -0.40 1.09 15.09
C VAL A 476 -0.05 1.37 13.62
N ALA A 477 -0.02 0.34 12.76
CA ALA A 477 0.16 0.52 11.32
C ALA A 477 -0.97 1.36 10.71
N GLN A 478 -2.23 1.10 11.08
CA GLN A 478 -3.38 1.87 10.60
C GLN A 478 -3.29 3.36 10.95
N ARG A 479 -2.79 3.70 12.14
CA ARG A 479 -2.58 5.09 12.57
C ARG A 479 -1.57 5.84 11.70
N HIS A 480 -0.57 5.14 11.15
CA HIS A 480 0.46 5.71 10.26
C HIS A 480 0.13 5.53 8.77
N LEU A 481 -0.89 4.73 8.43
CA LEU A 481 -1.40 4.58 7.08
C LEU A 481 -2.45 5.63 6.70
N GLN A 482 -3.11 6.27 7.67
CA GLN A 482 -4.03 7.37 7.42
C GLN A 482 -3.24 8.62 7.03
N THR A 483 -3.41 9.07 5.78
CA THR A 483 -3.00 10.42 5.41
C THR A 483 -3.82 11.41 6.23
N LYS A 484 -3.16 12.43 6.79
CA LYS A 484 -3.90 13.50 7.47
C LYS A 484 -4.82 14.13 6.43
N PRO A 485 -6.14 14.25 6.68
CA PRO A 485 -6.95 15.10 5.84
C PRO A 485 -6.29 16.48 5.82
N THR A 486 -6.00 16.98 4.63
CA THR A 486 -5.56 18.37 4.43
C THR A 486 -6.53 19.24 5.21
N GLU A 487 -6.04 20.07 6.13
CA GLU A 487 -6.90 20.92 6.98
C GLU A 487 -7.76 21.85 6.11
N GLU A 488 -8.97 21.40 5.76
CA GLU A 488 -10.04 22.15 5.13
C GLU A 488 -10.71 23.03 6.18
N THR A 489 -10.11 24.18 6.55
CA THR A 489 -10.79 25.07 7.52
C THR A 489 -10.67 26.58 7.25
N THR A 490 -10.23 26.99 6.07
CA THR A 490 -10.40 28.40 5.63
C THR A 490 -10.65 28.59 4.13
N GLN A 491 -10.37 27.58 3.29
CA GLN A 491 -10.55 27.67 1.84
C GLN A 491 -12.01 27.59 1.38
N GLU A 492 -12.91 26.93 2.10
CA GLU A 492 -14.29 26.67 1.64
C GLU A 492 -15.07 27.96 1.31
N SER A 493 -14.99 29.00 2.16
CA SER A 493 -15.77 30.24 1.95
C SER A 493 -15.33 31.06 0.72
N ILE A 494 -14.06 30.94 0.32
CA ILE A 494 -13.52 31.60 -0.88
C ILE A 494 -13.73 30.69 -2.10
N THR A 495 -13.63 29.38 -1.93
CA THR A 495 -13.82 28.39 -3.00
C THR A 495 -15.25 28.40 -3.53
N GLU A 496 -16.26 28.50 -2.66
CA GLU A 496 -17.66 28.67 -3.10
C GLU A 496 -17.87 29.95 -3.92
N LYS A 497 -17.30 31.08 -3.48
CA LYS A 497 -17.37 32.38 -4.20
C LYS A 497 -16.67 32.33 -5.57
N ILE A 498 -15.60 31.55 -5.69
CA ILE A 498 -14.76 31.47 -6.91
C ILE A 498 -15.24 30.39 -7.88
N SER A 499 -16.01 29.39 -7.44
CA SER A 499 -16.47 28.23 -8.24
C SER A 499 -17.16 28.55 -9.57
N THR A 500 -17.72 29.76 -9.70
CA THR A 500 -18.43 30.24 -10.91
C THR A 500 -17.51 30.95 -11.93
N HIS A 501 -16.24 31.17 -11.59
CA HIS A 501 -15.30 31.94 -12.41
C HIS A 501 -14.60 31.07 -13.48
N HIS A 502 -14.30 31.66 -14.62
CA HIS A 502 -13.52 31.01 -15.68
C HIS A 502 -12.06 30.80 -15.26
N LYS A 503 -11.46 29.73 -15.78
CA LYS A 503 -10.03 29.39 -15.61
C LYS A 503 -9.13 30.57 -15.98
N THR A 504 -8.18 30.89 -15.12
CA THR A 504 -7.15 31.90 -15.42
C THR A 504 -6.10 31.31 -16.37
N LEU A 505 -5.80 32.01 -17.47
CA LEU A 505 -4.72 31.63 -18.37
C LEU A 505 -3.35 31.95 -17.75
N LYS A 506 -2.58 30.91 -17.47
CA LYS A 506 -1.26 30.96 -16.81
C LYS A 506 -0.16 31.21 -17.84
N LEU A 507 0.15 32.46 -18.12
CA LEU A 507 1.10 32.87 -19.17
C LEU A 507 2.54 32.44 -18.87
N TYR A 508 2.88 32.23 -17.60
CA TYR A 508 4.22 31.80 -17.17
C TYR A 508 4.62 30.39 -17.65
N TYR A 509 3.67 29.57 -18.13
CA TYR A 509 3.98 28.29 -18.80
C TYR A 509 4.33 28.45 -20.29
N GLN A 510 4.02 29.60 -20.89
CA GLN A 510 4.32 29.87 -22.31
C GLN A 510 5.71 30.49 -22.47
N ASP A 511 6.01 31.51 -21.66
CA ASP A 511 7.32 32.15 -21.60
C ASP A 511 7.65 32.53 -20.15
N PRO A 512 8.54 31.79 -19.47
CA PRO A 512 8.88 32.05 -18.08
C PRO A 512 9.71 33.34 -17.87
N TYR A 513 10.27 33.92 -18.95
CA TYR A 513 11.13 35.12 -18.90
C TYR A 513 10.37 36.42 -19.20
N MET A 514 9.09 36.33 -19.58
CA MET A 514 8.26 37.52 -19.78
C MET A 514 8.05 38.26 -18.45
N LYS A 515 8.22 39.58 -18.48
CA LYS A 515 8.15 40.44 -17.28
C LYS A 515 6.87 41.28 -17.15
N GLU A 516 6.17 41.48 -18.25
CA GLU A 516 5.03 42.40 -18.34
C GLU A 516 3.92 41.73 -19.16
N PHE A 517 2.67 41.94 -18.75
CA PHE A 517 1.50 41.43 -19.46
C PHE A 517 0.31 42.38 -19.33
N GLU A 518 -0.65 42.24 -20.23
CA GLU A 518 -1.96 42.89 -20.12
C GLU A 518 -3.02 41.85 -19.74
N ALA A 519 -3.97 42.23 -18.89
CA ALA A 519 -5.07 41.38 -18.49
C ALA A 519 -6.34 42.20 -18.22
N LYS A 520 -7.48 41.53 -18.12
CA LYS A 520 -8.75 42.10 -17.71
C LYS A 520 -9.10 41.64 -16.30
N VAL A 521 -9.57 42.57 -15.47
CA VAL A 521 -10.10 42.21 -14.14
C VAL A 521 -11.44 41.52 -14.31
N ILE A 522 -11.52 40.28 -13.83
CA ILE A 522 -12.74 39.47 -13.86
C ILE A 522 -13.57 39.72 -12.61
N ASP A 523 -12.93 39.77 -11.44
CA ASP A 523 -13.62 40.05 -10.19
C ASP A 523 -12.65 40.60 -9.12
N VAL A 524 -13.22 41.19 -8.07
CA VAL A 524 -12.51 41.61 -6.86
C VAL A 524 -13.28 41.16 -5.62
N ILE A 525 -12.64 40.31 -4.81
CA ILE A 525 -13.20 39.75 -3.59
C ILE A 525 -12.61 40.47 -2.37
N ASP A 526 -13.49 40.77 -1.40
CA ASP A 526 -13.16 41.37 -0.09
C ASP A 526 -12.26 42.62 -0.17
N GLY A 527 -12.33 43.36 -1.29
CA GLY A 527 -11.57 44.59 -1.52
C GLY A 527 -10.05 44.44 -1.55
N LYS A 528 -9.51 43.24 -1.72
CA LYS A 528 -8.05 43.02 -1.77
C LYS A 528 -7.61 41.85 -2.65
N HIS A 529 -8.54 41.01 -3.09
CA HIS A 529 -8.24 39.83 -3.88
C HIS A 529 -8.72 40.04 -5.32
N VAL A 530 -7.79 40.22 -6.25
CA VAL A 530 -8.07 40.50 -7.65
C VAL A 530 -7.96 39.22 -8.48
N ILE A 531 -8.97 38.95 -9.29
CA ILE A 531 -9.01 37.83 -10.24
C ILE A 531 -8.87 38.39 -11.65
N LEU A 532 -7.99 37.78 -12.45
CA LEU A 532 -7.68 38.16 -13.82
C LEU A 532 -8.03 37.03 -14.80
N ASP A 533 -8.30 37.37 -16.06
CA ASP A 533 -8.46 36.38 -17.14
C ASP A 533 -7.14 35.66 -17.46
N GLN A 534 -6.02 36.38 -17.38
CA GLN A 534 -4.69 35.84 -17.59
C GLN A 534 -3.65 36.49 -16.67
N THR A 535 -2.56 35.79 -16.37
CA THR A 535 -1.52 36.32 -15.49
C THR A 535 -0.13 35.72 -15.74
N LEU A 536 0.90 36.55 -15.58
CA LEU A 536 2.30 36.09 -15.46
C LEU A 536 2.72 35.81 -14.02
N PHE A 537 1.95 36.21 -13.00
CA PHE A 537 2.31 35.95 -11.61
C PHE A 537 2.16 34.46 -11.29
N TYR A 538 3.26 33.81 -10.93
CA TYR A 538 3.26 32.44 -10.45
C TYR A 538 2.63 32.38 -9.05
N SER A 539 1.65 31.51 -8.89
CA SER A 539 1.06 31.21 -7.59
C SER A 539 1.95 30.29 -6.78
N ALA A 540 2.06 30.51 -5.48
CA ALA A 540 2.87 29.67 -4.60
C ALA A 540 2.53 28.18 -4.76
N GLY A 541 3.56 27.32 -4.85
CA GLY A 541 3.40 25.89 -5.09
C GLY A 541 4.73 25.16 -5.25
N GLY A 542 4.78 23.87 -4.89
CA GLY A 542 5.99 23.04 -5.02
C GLY A 542 7.18 23.55 -4.18
N GLY A 543 6.90 24.17 -3.02
CA GLY A 543 7.90 24.81 -2.17
C GLY A 543 8.46 26.12 -2.73
N GLN A 544 7.98 26.61 -3.88
CA GLN A 544 8.34 27.91 -4.44
C GLN A 544 7.34 28.98 -3.98
N PRO A 545 7.80 30.11 -3.42
CA PRO A 545 6.97 31.25 -3.10
C PRO A 545 6.28 31.86 -4.32
N SER A 546 5.19 32.58 -4.09
CA SER A 546 4.52 33.39 -5.10
C SER A 546 5.41 34.52 -5.61
N ASP A 547 5.13 34.95 -6.84
CA ASP A 547 5.70 36.18 -7.36
C ASP A 547 5.10 37.41 -6.71
N ASN A 548 5.92 38.46 -6.69
CA ASN A 548 5.50 39.80 -6.29
C ASN A 548 5.62 40.72 -7.50
N GLY A 549 5.03 41.91 -7.40
CA GLY A 549 5.14 42.93 -8.43
C GLY A 549 4.08 44.00 -8.29
N GLU A 550 3.67 44.58 -9.41
CA GLU A 550 2.69 45.66 -9.46
C GLU A 550 1.60 45.37 -10.50
N ILE A 551 0.37 45.82 -10.21
CA ILE A 551 -0.74 45.92 -11.16
C ILE A 551 -1.02 47.41 -11.37
N ILE A 552 -0.90 47.86 -12.61
CA ILE A 552 -1.06 49.25 -13.03
C ILE A 552 -2.34 49.37 -13.85
N PHE A 553 -3.19 50.35 -13.54
CA PHE A 553 -4.48 50.52 -14.21
C PHE A 553 -4.92 51.99 -14.22
N GLU A 554 -5.98 52.26 -14.97
CA GLU A 554 -6.56 53.61 -15.03
C GLU A 554 -7.16 53.97 -13.66
N GLY A 555 -6.47 54.85 -12.92
CA GLY A 555 -6.88 55.30 -11.59
C GLY A 555 -5.92 54.96 -10.45
N GLY A 556 -4.83 54.22 -10.69
CA GLY A 556 -3.84 53.95 -9.65
C GLY A 556 -2.89 52.78 -9.93
N LYS A 557 -2.21 52.35 -8.89
CA LYS A 557 -1.41 51.12 -8.90
C LYS A 557 -1.54 50.37 -7.57
N SER A 558 -1.47 49.05 -7.65
CA SER A 558 -1.43 48.17 -6.48
C SER A 558 -0.16 47.34 -6.49
N LYS A 559 0.36 47.04 -5.31
CA LYS A 559 1.44 46.07 -5.13
C LYS A 559 0.84 44.68 -4.94
N VAL A 560 1.30 43.70 -5.70
CA VAL A 560 0.97 42.29 -5.49
C VAL A 560 1.91 41.72 -4.44
N VAL A 561 1.35 41.25 -3.33
CA VAL A 561 2.12 40.75 -2.17
C VAL A 561 1.99 39.24 -1.97
N ASP A 562 0.93 38.63 -2.50
CA ASP A 562 0.76 37.18 -2.49
C ASP A 562 -0.12 36.73 -3.66
N VAL A 563 0.13 35.52 -4.17
CA VAL A 563 -0.59 34.94 -5.29
C VAL A 563 -0.86 33.46 -5.01
N ARG A 564 -2.13 33.07 -5.05
CA ARG A 564 -2.56 31.69 -4.71
C ARG A 564 -3.42 31.11 -5.82
N SER A 565 -3.33 29.81 -6.02
CA SER A 565 -4.26 29.06 -6.87
C SER A 565 -5.42 28.56 -6.01
N VAL A 566 -6.65 28.80 -6.45
CA VAL A 566 -7.86 28.19 -5.87
C VAL A 566 -8.56 27.47 -7.02
N GLY A 567 -8.42 26.14 -7.07
CA GLY A 567 -8.73 25.37 -8.27
C GLY A 567 -7.93 25.88 -9.48
N ASP A 568 -8.64 26.20 -10.55
CA ASP A 568 -8.08 26.70 -11.82
C ASP A 568 -8.01 28.24 -11.91
N VAL A 569 -8.34 28.95 -10.83
CA VAL A 569 -8.37 30.42 -10.76
C VAL A 569 -7.18 30.93 -9.93
N ILE A 570 -6.54 32.00 -10.40
CA ILE A 570 -5.44 32.66 -9.68
C ILE A 570 -5.93 33.89 -8.95
N LEU A 571 -5.72 33.89 -7.63
CA LEU A 571 -6.07 34.97 -6.72
C LEU A 571 -4.84 35.83 -6.43
N HIS A 572 -4.90 37.13 -6.75
CA HIS A 572 -3.83 38.08 -6.49
C HIS A 572 -4.22 38.93 -5.27
N THR A 573 -3.46 38.83 -4.17
CA THR A 573 -3.64 39.69 -3.02
C THR A 573 -2.85 40.97 -3.23
N VAL A 574 -3.55 42.10 -3.22
CA VAL A 574 -2.97 43.41 -3.51
C VAL A 574 -3.05 44.36 -2.32
N GLU A 575 -2.06 45.25 -2.23
CA GLU A 575 -2.03 46.40 -1.32
C GLU A 575 -2.01 47.70 -2.14
N GLY A 576 -2.85 48.67 -1.77
CA GLY A 576 -2.97 49.95 -2.45
C GLY A 576 -4.34 50.13 -3.12
N ASP A 577 -4.36 50.85 -4.25
CA ASP A 577 -5.60 51.11 -4.99
C ASP A 577 -6.16 49.81 -5.57
N ILE A 578 -7.48 49.71 -5.75
CA ILE A 578 -8.14 48.49 -6.26
C ILE A 578 -8.64 48.74 -7.68
N PRO A 579 -8.28 47.90 -8.67
CA PRO A 579 -8.75 48.07 -10.03
C PRO A 579 -10.25 47.77 -10.13
N ARG A 580 -10.95 48.46 -11.02
CA ARG A 580 -12.39 48.22 -11.25
C ARG A 580 -12.59 46.90 -12.00
N VAL A 581 -13.61 46.13 -11.60
CA VAL A 581 -14.03 44.95 -12.34
C VAL A 581 -14.34 45.32 -13.81
N GLY A 582 -13.83 44.51 -14.73
CA GLY A 582 -13.94 44.74 -16.18
C GLY A 582 -12.89 45.66 -16.79
N SER A 583 -12.06 46.33 -15.98
CA SER A 583 -11.00 47.21 -16.49
C SER A 583 -9.79 46.43 -17.03
N LYS A 584 -9.04 47.05 -17.95
CA LYS A 584 -7.75 46.53 -18.41
C LYS A 584 -6.65 46.98 -17.47
N ILE A 585 -5.72 46.07 -17.19
CA ILE A 585 -4.57 46.31 -16.34
C ILE A 585 -3.29 45.92 -17.06
N LYS A 586 -2.18 46.50 -16.62
CA LYS A 586 -0.82 46.08 -16.94
C LYS A 586 -0.17 45.50 -15.70
N GLY A 587 0.15 44.20 -15.73
CA GLY A 587 0.90 43.54 -14.66
C GLY A 587 2.39 43.57 -14.94
N VAL A 588 3.19 43.86 -13.91
CA VAL A 588 4.65 43.88 -13.96
C VAL A 588 5.18 43.03 -12.80
N ILE A 589 5.88 41.93 -13.10
CA ILE A 589 6.48 41.08 -12.06
C ILE A 589 7.84 41.64 -11.59
N ASP A 590 8.22 41.34 -10.35
CA ASP A 590 9.59 41.52 -9.87
C ASP A 590 10.51 40.49 -10.52
N LEU A 591 11.20 40.91 -11.58
CA LEU A 591 12.04 40.03 -12.39
C LEU A 591 13.26 39.48 -11.62
N GLU A 592 13.86 40.27 -10.72
CA GLU A 592 15.01 39.80 -9.94
C GLU A 592 14.61 38.67 -8.98
N ARG A 593 13.46 38.85 -8.31
CA ARG A 593 12.84 37.80 -7.49
C ARG A 593 12.56 36.55 -8.32
N ARG A 594 11.88 36.70 -9.46
CA ARG A 594 11.54 35.59 -10.38
C ARG A 594 12.77 34.81 -10.80
N LEU A 595 13.80 35.50 -11.32
CA LEU A 595 15.03 34.85 -11.79
C LEU A 595 15.77 34.13 -10.66
N SER A 596 15.76 34.68 -9.44
CA SER A 596 16.34 33.98 -8.30
C SER A 596 15.58 32.69 -7.98
N LEU A 597 14.25 32.73 -7.96
CA LEU A 597 13.42 31.53 -7.73
C LEU A 597 13.59 30.48 -8.83
N MET A 598 13.66 30.89 -10.10
CA MET A 598 13.93 29.99 -11.24
C MET A 598 15.29 29.28 -11.11
N ARG A 599 16.35 30.01 -10.70
CA ARG A 599 17.67 29.42 -10.44
C ARG A 599 17.60 28.37 -9.34
N HIS A 600 17.04 28.71 -8.18
CA HIS A 600 16.92 27.77 -7.06
C HIS A 600 16.05 26.56 -7.40
N HIS A 601 14.97 26.75 -8.16
CA HIS A 601 14.12 25.66 -8.62
C HIS A 601 14.91 24.69 -9.50
N THR A 602 15.58 25.20 -10.53
CA THR A 602 16.39 24.37 -11.44
C THR A 602 17.52 23.67 -10.69
N SER A 603 18.20 24.39 -9.78
CA SER A 603 19.22 23.81 -8.91
C SER A 603 18.69 22.68 -8.02
N THR A 604 17.42 22.74 -7.59
CA THR A 604 16.79 21.65 -6.83
C THR A 604 16.75 20.36 -7.65
N HIS A 605 16.35 20.42 -8.93
CA HIS A 605 16.35 19.25 -9.82
C HIS A 605 17.76 18.70 -10.05
N ILE A 606 18.73 19.59 -10.26
CA ILE A 606 20.14 19.21 -10.44
C ILE A 606 20.67 18.52 -9.17
N LEU A 607 20.40 19.09 -7.99
CA LEU A 607 20.82 18.52 -6.71
C LEU A 607 20.21 17.14 -6.48
N ILE A 608 18.91 16.97 -6.70
CA ILE A 608 18.25 15.65 -6.59
C ILE A 608 18.94 14.63 -7.52
N GLY A 609 19.19 15.01 -8.78
CA GLY A 609 19.87 14.15 -9.75
C GLY A 609 21.31 13.79 -9.35
N ALA A 610 22.05 14.73 -8.76
CA ALA A 610 23.40 14.50 -8.24
C ALA A 610 23.38 13.62 -6.99
N THR A 611 22.52 13.94 -6.02
CA THR A 611 22.33 13.15 -4.80
C THR A 611 22.00 11.71 -5.10
N ARG A 612 21.08 11.41 -6.02
CA ARG A 612 20.77 10.01 -6.41
C ARG A 612 21.99 9.26 -6.96
N ARG A 613 22.83 9.94 -7.74
CA ARG A 613 24.03 9.33 -8.33
C ARG A 613 25.14 9.07 -7.31
N VAL A 614 25.20 9.84 -6.23
CA VAL A 614 26.22 9.68 -5.17
C VAL A 614 25.74 8.77 -4.06
N LEU A 615 24.51 8.97 -3.58
CA LEU A 615 23.98 8.27 -2.41
C LEU A 615 23.23 6.99 -2.77
N GLY A 616 22.71 6.85 -3.99
CA GLY A 616 21.89 5.72 -4.42
C GLY A 616 20.46 6.11 -4.81
N GLU A 617 19.76 5.18 -5.47
CA GLU A 617 18.41 5.41 -6.04
C GLU A 617 17.29 5.56 -4.98
N HIS A 618 17.58 5.23 -3.71
CA HIS A 618 16.69 5.47 -2.56
C HIS A 618 16.65 6.94 -2.12
N ALA A 619 17.56 7.78 -2.60
CA ALA A 619 17.55 9.21 -2.31
C ALA A 619 16.36 9.89 -3.01
N TRP A 620 15.25 10.02 -2.28
CA TRP A 620 14.03 10.67 -2.73
C TRP A 620 13.80 12.00 -2.03
N GLN A 621 13.15 12.93 -2.71
CA GLN A 621 12.75 14.20 -2.12
C GLN A 621 11.66 13.97 -1.06
N ALA A 622 12.00 14.22 0.20
CA ALA A 622 11.04 14.25 1.31
C ALA A 622 10.40 15.65 1.48
N GLY A 623 11.09 16.70 1.03
CA GLY A 623 10.61 18.07 1.13
C GLY A 623 11.51 19.03 0.37
N ALA A 624 10.96 20.19 -0.01
CA ALA A 624 11.73 21.27 -0.60
C ALA A 624 11.12 22.62 -0.23
N ALA A 625 11.96 23.60 0.10
CA ALA A 625 11.52 24.98 0.25
C ALA A 625 12.55 25.91 -0.41
N LYS A 626 12.05 26.85 -1.19
CA LYS A 626 12.85 27.77 -1.98
C LYS A 626 12.61 29.18 -1.46
N ASP A 627 13.64 30.01 -1.47
CA ASP A 627 13.56 31.43 -1.21
C ASP A 627 14.58 32.16 -2.10
N VAL A 628 14.50 33.49 -2.14
CA VAL A 628 15.34 34.35 -2.99
C VAL A 628 16.81 34.28 -2.59
N LYS A 629 17.10 34.00 -1.31
CA LYS A 629 18.47 33.99 -0.76
C LYS A 629 18.99 32.59 -0.43
N THR A 630 18.12 31.72 0.05
CA THR A 630 18.48 30.37 0.50
C THR A 630 17.41 29.39 0.05
N SER A 631 17.79 28.12 -0.09
CA SER A 631 16.85 27.04 -0.39
C SER A 631 17.26 25.80 0.40
N ARG A 632 16.31 24.93 0.66
CA ARG A 632 16.53 23.62 1.28
C ARG A 632 15.91 22.51 0.44
N LEU A 633 16.57 21.38 0.46
CA LEU A 633 16.12 20.12 -0.11
C LEU A 633 16.28 19.06 0.99
N ASP A 634 15.17 18.45 1.37
CA ASP A 634 15.13 17.38 2.37
C ASP A 634 15.09 16.05 1.60
N ILE A 635 16.03 15.15 1.88
CA ILE A 635 16.19 13.87 1.16
C ILE A 635 16.04 12.70 2.13
N SER A 636 15.36 11.63 1.70
CA SER A 636 15.35 10.36 2.41
C SER A 636 16.71 9.68 2.32
N HIS A 637 17.38 9.50 3.46
CA HIS A 637 18.65 8.79 3.53
C HIS A 637 18.82 8.14 4.92
N TYR A 638 19.42 6.94 4.96
CA TYR A 638 19.47 6.12 6.17
C TYR A 638 20.58 6.51 7.16
N ARG A 639 21.51 7.39 6.76
CA ARG A 639 22.58 7.92 7.61
C ARG A 639 22.83 9.41 7.35
N HIS A 640 23.73 10.00 8.13
CA HIS A 640 24.22 11.34 7.82
C HIS A 640 25.12 11.30 6.59
N ILE A 641 24.94 12.27 5.70
CA ILE A 641 25.79 12.47 4.51
C ILE A 641 27.18 12.90 4.99
N THR A 642 28.22 12.21 4.55
CA THR A 642 29.60 12.52 4.94
C THR A 642 30.11 13.78 4.22
N PRO A 643 31.15 14.46 4.74
CA PRO A 643 31.77 15.59 4.05
C PRO A 643 32.24 15.24 2.62
N GLU A 644 32.72 14.03 2.41
CA GLU A 644 33.18 13.53 1.11
C GLU A 644 32.00 13.36 0.13
N GLU A 645 30.88 12.79 0.61
CA GLU A 645 29.64 12.66 -0.18
C GLU A 645 29.06 14.03 -0.53
N VAL A 646 29.06 15.00 0.42
CA VAL A 646 28.65 16.38 0.16
C VAL A 646 29.49 17.01 -0.95
N TYR A 647 30.82 16.86 -0.88
CA TYR A 647 31.72 17.36 -1.91
C TYR A 647 31.44 16.76 -3.28
N GLU A 648 31.21 15.44 -3.35
CA GLU A 648 30.93 14.77 -4.62
C GLU A 648 29.58 15.18 -5.21
N ILE A 649 28.55 15.39 -4.38
CA ILE A 649 27.25 15.93 -4.81
C ILE A 649 27.43 17.35 -5.39
N GLU A 650 28.19 18.21 -4.70
CA GLU A 650 28.49 19.57 -5.17
C GLU A 650 29.27 19.56 -6.50
N ARG A 651 30.25 18.67 -6.62
CA ARG A 651 31.07 18.50 -7.84
C ARG A 651 30.20 18.09 -9.03
N LEU A 652 29.36 17.07 -8.88
CA LEU A 652 28.45 16.60 -9.94
C LEU A 652 27.41 17.65 -10.32
N ALA A 653 26.82 18.33 -9.34
CA ALA A 653 25.87 19.40 -9.60
C ALA A 653 26.52 20.55 -10.40
N SER A 654 27.75 20.95 -10.04
CA SER A 654 28.52 21.98 -10.73
C SER A 654 28.89 21.57 -12.16
N GLU A 655 29.19 20.29 -12.38
CA GLU A 655 29.47 19.73 -13.70
C GLU A 655 28.24 19.84 -14.64
N VAL A 656 27.04 19.55 -14.13
CA VAL A 656 25.78 19.69 -14.88
C VAL A 656 25.53 21.15 -15.26
N ILE A 657 25.75 22.08 -14.33
CA ILE A 657 25.64 23.53 -14.60
C ILE A 657 26.61 23.95 -15.70
N THR A 658 27.86 23.47 -15.64
CA THR A 658 28.91 23.79 -16.62
C THR A 658 28.57 23.25 -18.02
N LYS A 659 27.93 22.08 -18.10
CA LYS A 659 27.49 21.48 -19.37
C LYS A 659 26.37 22.29 -20.05
N ASN A 660 25.68 23.17 -19.32
CA ASN A 660 24.58 23.99 -19.82
C ASN A 660 23.55 23.17 -20.61
N ILE A 661 23.12 22.05 -20.02
CA ILE A 661 22.15 21.13 -20.64
C ILE A 661 20.82 21.86 -20.84
N PRO A 662 20.18 21.77 -22.03
CA PRO A 662 18.86 22.37 -22.26
C PRO A 662 17.80 21.84 -21.28
N VAL A 663 16.97 22.74 -20.76
CA VAL A 663 15.80 22.40 -19.91
C VAL A 663 14.53 22.62 -20.74
N GLU A 664 13.77 21.55 -20.95
CA GLU A 664 12.54 21.56 -21.74
C GLU A 664 11.32 21.30 -20.85
N THR A 665 10.20 21.97 -21.15
CA THR A 665 8.91 21.77 -20.48
C THR A 665 7.80 21.70 -21.52
N PHE A 666 6.96 20.68 -21.43
CA PHE A 666 5.81 20.52 -22.34
C PHE A 666 4.69 19.74 -21.63
N TRP A 667 3.47 19.87 -22.16
CA TRP A 667 2.33 19.10 -21.70
C TRP A 667 2.31 17.72 -22.36
N MET A 668 2.07 16.69 -21.57
CA MET A 668 1.99 15.30 -22.02
C MET A 668 0.84 14.60 -21.31
N PRO A 669 0.11 13.69 -21.97
CA PRO A 669 -0.82 12.79 -21.29
C PRO A 669 -0.11 12.03 -20.17
N ARG A 670 -0.79 11.86 -19.03
CA ARG A 670 -0.18 11.27 -17.83
C ARG A 670 0.36 9.86 -18.07
N ASP A 671 -0.41 9.02 -18.76
CA ASP A 671 -0.07 7.65 -19.12
C ASP A 671 1.17 7.58 -20.03
N GLU A 672 1.33 8.52 -20.97
CA GLU A 672 2.53 8.61 -21.80
C GLU A 672 3.76 9.02 -21.00
N ALA A 673 3.60 9.94 -20.04
CA ALA A 673 4.67 10.41 -19.18
C ALA A 673 5.17 9.31 -18.24
N GLU A 674 4.26 8.63 -17.53
CA GLU A 674 4.57 7.51 -16.63
C GLU A 674 5.29 6.39 -17.40
N ARG A 675 4.80 6.02 -18.59
CA ARG A 675 5.45 5.00 -19.42
C ARG A 675 6.87 5.37 -19.86
N ARG A 676 7.15 6.66 -20.08
CA ARG A 676 8.45 7.12 -20.62
C ARG A 676 9.48 7.39 -19.52
N TYR A 677 9.05 7.88 -18.36
CA TYR A 677 9.93 8.42 -17.34
C TYR A 677 9.89 7.65 -16.01
N GLY A 678 8.96 6.71 -15.85
CA GLY A 678 8.79 5.91 -14.63
C GLY A 678 7.70 6.45 -13.72
#